data_AF-A0A062WUT1-F1
#
_entry.id   AF-A0A062WUT1-F1
#
_cell.length_a   1.000
_cell.length_b   1.000
_cell.length_c   1.000
_cell.angle_alpha   90.00
_cell.angle_beta   90.00
_cell.angle_gamma   90.00
#
_symmetry.space_group_name_H-M   'P 1'
#
loop_
_entity.id
_entity.type
_entity.pdbx_description
1 polymer ?
#
loop_
_entity_poly.entity_id
_entity_poly.type
_entity_poly.pdbx_seq_one_letter_code
_entity_poly.pdbx_strand_id
1 'polypeptide(L)'
;MAGDVPADEHALIISAGGETGRALRAAFAAIAPTDASSDDGVDQTAEGDGSPADPTLANERRPLHRYGRVHVLGQPRGTSTATAERTAARLAAAVLPPADGSVVSTTGVSPGLNRAETLGLDAFRLRASAAYRQLKQERPRDGRPWDMDRPCTDIPPPRGSSPDPDQPTPHAQPTPHAQPTPHAQPNGRAEAQSPTSAPTDTRATDTRATAQIAQASSPTSAALEGSVAVGLILVEGPTTALQLTAAERTKIVAEVQNGLSWYATTNPAADLTFHYDIQIVRLSVPPDPNAPDLEALWRDPTMSRLGYAASFDGVYDYVDALRSRLGTRSAYCAFFTKYPLGYFAYSSVGGPRLVMSVDNDGWGPDNIDRVFTHETGHIFGAPDEYAGAQCDCGGRWGAFHAPNGNCDACAPAPVDCLMRSNSFALCRYTPSHIGWGHGVSGNPALVQARGLGQIGNFDAVVPSAFAGLTHVWRDNDAAGFPWMAPWQTAQELGRIDAATMIQSTLARPGPLEVAVRVGSTLYFLWRDSTGAFAWHPPTRLVQGVGGVPSLVQSRLGTKGNFELLVPAADVGILHLWRNHDIHGFPWSTPKLFGANLGRVDAVSLIHGTLGGGNGMLEAVARVGNRLVHLTRDNGAVWRTGPVFAEGVTGNPALIQSAFPDGSRNFEVVVPAADRGLIHFYRNNGAPSPGWSGPRPFAPELGRVDAVSMIQSNFDGHLEVLARVGDRLHMVWRSSGPGASWSVPRRVF
;
A
#
# COMPACT_ATOMS: atom_id res chain seq x y z
N MET A 1 -19.26 8.27 -8.09
CA MET A 1 -19.14 9.73 -7.99
C MET A 1 -17.92 10.12 -8.80
N ALA A 2 -18.08 11.00 -9.79
CA ALA A 2 -16.99 11.50 -10.62
C ALA A 2 -15.87 12.08 -9.74
N GLY A 3 -14.66 12.27 -10.28
CA GLY A 3 -13.55 12.95 -9.58
C GLY A 3 -13.91 14.41 -9.27
N ASP A 4 -14.77 14.58 -8.28
CA ASP A 4 -15.14 15.85 -7.68
C ASP A 4 -13.89 16.41 -7.02
N VAL A 5 -13.72 17.73 -7.16
CA VAL A 5 -12.72 18.48 -6.41
C VAL A 5 -12.94 18.17 -4.93
N PRO A 6 -11.95 17.63 -4.20
CA PRO A 6 -12.12 17.36 -2.78
C PRO A 6 -12.57 18.64 -2.07
N ALA A 7 -13.70 18.58 -1.38
CA ALA A 7 -14.30 19.75 -0.73
C ALA A 7 -13.41 20.31 0.40
N ASP A 8 -12.49 19.49 0.91
CA ASP A 8 -11.74 19.72 2.15
C ASP A 8 -10.24 20.01 1.92
N GLU A 9 -9.88 20.59 0.78
CA GLU A 9 -8.50 21.03 0.51
C GLU A 9 -8.25 22.51 0.87
N HIS A 10 -7.04 22.79 1.37
CA HIS A 10 -6.63 24.12 1.82
C HIS A 10 -5.21 24.45 1.39
N ALA A 11 -4.95 25.68 0.95
CA ALA A 11 -3.61 26.15 0.64
C ALA A 11 -2.96 26.85 1.84
N LEU A 12 -1.71 26.50 2.13
CA LEU A 12 -0.84 27.09 3.14
C LEU A 12 0.42 27.65 2.47
N ILE A 13 0.86 28.86 2.84
CA ILE A 13 2.14 29.44 2.43
C ILE A 13 3.09 29.44 3.63
N ILE A 14 4.21 28.74 3.54
CA ILE A 14 5.21 28.67 4.61
C ILE A 14 6.25 29.80 4.44
N SER A 15 6.45 30.63 5.47
CA SER A 15 7.44 31.72 5.47
C SER A 15 8.88 31.21 5.31
N ALA A 16 9.71 31.96 4.59
CA ALA A 16 11.09 31.57 4.25
C ALA A 16 12.10 31.63 5.42
N GLY A 17 11.66 31.93 6.65
CA GLY A 17 12.51 31.99 7.83
C GLY A 17 11.82 31.46 9.08
N GLY A 18 12.38 30.40 9.67
CA GLY A 18 12.17 30.02 11.07
C GLY A 18 11.22 28.85 11.35
N GLU A 19 11.79 27.76 11.87
CA GLU A 19 11.15 26.69 12.68
C GLU A 19 10.08 25.81 12.01
N THR A 20 10.56 24.85 11.21
CA THR A 20 9.78 23.86 10.44
C THR A 20 8.98 22.82 11.24
N GLY A 21 8.87 22.93 12.57
CA GLY A 21 8.09 22.00 13.40
C GLY A 21 6.94 22.63 14.19
N ARG A 22 7.13 23.85 14.72
CA ARG A 22 6.22 24.47 15.68
C ARG A 22 5.13 25.31 15.02
N ALA A 23 5.48 25.99 13.91
CA ALA A 23 4.53 26.78 13.13
C ALA A 23 3.47 25.93 12.42
N LEU A 24 3.84 24.72 11.96
CA LEU A 24 2.87 23.76 11.40
C LEU A 24 1.84 23.35 12.46
N ARG A 25 2.27 22.95 13.67
CA ARG A 25 1.35 22.60 14.78
C ARG A 25 0.45 23.77 15.18
N ALA A 26 0.95 25.00 15.19
CA ALA A 26 0.16 26.19 15.50
C ALA A 26 -0.87 26.51 14.39
N ALA A 27 -0.51 26.33 13.11
CA ALA A 27 -1.43 26.49 11.99
C ALA A 27 -2.51 25.38 11.97
N PHE A 28 -2.16 24.15 12.35
CA PHE A 28 -3.12 23.06 12.52
C PHE A 28 -4.14 23.34 13.64
N ALA A 29 -3.71 23.94 14.75
CA ALA A 29 -4.61 24.30 15.86
C ALA A 29 -5.57 25.45 15.51
N ALA A 30 -5.19 26.36 14.62
CA ALA A 30 -6.01 27.52 14.24
C ALA A 30 -7.15 27.20 13.23
N ILE A 31 -7.17 25.98 12.67
CA ILE A 31 -8.16 25.56 11.65
C ILE A 31 -9.16 24.52 12.23
N ALA A 32 -8.98 24.10 13.49
CA ALA A 32 -9.96 23.27 14.18
C ALA A 32 -11.25 24.06 14.48
N PRO A 33 -12.45 23.47 14.39
CA PRO A 33 -13.69 24.16 14.75
C PRO A 33 -13.64 24.54 16.23
N THR A 34 -13.67 25.84 16.53
CA THR A 34 -13.88 26.32 17.90
C THR A 34 -15.36 26.25 18.21
N ASP A 35 -15.77 25.28 19.04
CA ASP A 35 -17.10 25.30 19.67
C ASP A 35 -17.16 26.48 20.63
N ALA A 36 -17.80 27.56 20.21
CA ALA A 36 -18.10 28.72 21.02
C ALA A 36 -19.57 28.71 21.43
N SER A 37 -19.84 28.37 22.69
CA SER A 37 -20.93 28.97 23.46
C SER A 37 -20.58 28.95 24.95
N SER A 38 -20.19 30.10 25.47
CA SER A 38 -20.15 30.43 26.90
C SER A 38 -21.52 30.95 27.32
N ASP A 39 -22.07 30.45 28.43
CA ASP A 39 -22.47 31.34 29.54
C ASP A 39 -22.67 30.58 30.88
N ASP A 40 -22.18 31.25 31.93
CA ASP A 40 -22.49 31.22 33.37
C ASP A 40 -22.18 30.01 34.29
N GLY A 41 -21.14 30.18 35.12
CA GLY A 41 -21.37 30.36 36.57
C GLY A 41 -20.74 29.37 37.59
N VAL A 42 -19.52 29.68 38.07
CA VAL A 42 -18.96 29.60 39.47
C VAL A 42 -19.08 28.25 40.24
N ASP A 43 -18.05 27.56 40.77
CA ASP A 43 -16.94 27.98 41.65
C ASP A 43 -15.76 26.95 41.64
N GLN A 44 -14.62 27.40 42.16
CA GLN A 44 -13.23 26.96 42.04
C GLN A 44 -12.83 25.67 42.80
N THR A 45 -11.84 24.92 42.26
CA THR A 45 -10.49 24.72 42.86
C THR A 45 -9.58 23.83 41.98
N ALA A 46 -8.34 24.28 41.79
CA ALA A 46 -7.23 23.67 41.03
C ALA A 46 -6.65 22.40 41.72
N GLU A 47 -5.87 21.47 41.13
CA GLU A 47 -4.79 21.53 40.13
C GLU A 47 -4.60 20.16 39.43
N GLY A 48 -4.13 20.16 38.16
CA GLY A 48 -3.23 19.09 37.65
C GLY A 48 -3.62 18.27 36.41
N ASP A 49 -4.38 18.82 35.45
CA ASP A 49 -4.64 18.21 34.14
C ASP A 49 -3.77 18.86 33.04
N GLY A 50 -3.39 18.07 32.05
CA GLY A 50 -2.58 18.47 30.91
C GLY A 50 -2.25 17.32 29.96
N SER A 51 -3.17 16.36 29.79
CA SER A 51 -3.17 15.48 28.61
C SER A 51 -3.56 16.29 27.37
N PRO A 52 -2.81 16.24 26.25
CA PRO A 52 -3.44 16.38 24.95
C PRO A 52 -3.94 15.00 24.54
N ALA A 53 -5.24 14.78 24.72
CA ALA A 53 -5.97 13.81 23.92
C ALA A 53 -5.97 14.29 22.46
N ASP A 54 -5.77 13.38 21.50
CA ASP A 54 -6.48 13.50 20.22
C ASP A 54 -6.68 12.11 19.57
N PRO A 55 -7.94 11.67 19.35
CA PRO A 55 -8.27 10.45 18.64
C PRO A 55 -8.33 10.69 17.12
N THR A 56 -8.08 9.64 16.32
CA THR A 56 -8.36 9.57 14.86
C THR A 56 -7.36 10.24 13.88
N LEU A 57 -6.19 9.61 13.72
CA LEU A 57 -5.26 9.85 12.58
C LEU A 57 -5.85 9.56 11.17
N ALA A 58 -7.12 9.15 11.07
CA ALA A 58 -7.85 9.07 9.81
C ALA A 58 -8.34 10.44 9.30
N ASN A 59 -8.33 11.49 10.15
CA ASN A 59 -8.87 12.82 9.86
C ASN A 59 -7.81 13.94 9.77
N GLU A 60 -6.53 13.64 9.94
CA GLU A 60 -5.48 14.68 9.87
C GLU A 60 -5.27 15.16 8.43
N ARG A 61 -5.43 16.47 8.22
CA ARG A 61 -5.07 17.15 6.98
C ARG A 61 -3.56 17.00 6.75
N ARG A 62 -3.16 16.48 5.60
CA ARG A 62 -1.74 16.32 5.23
C ARG A 62 -1.43 17.01 3.90
N PRO A 63 -0.17 17.40 3.65
CA PRO A 63 0.21 17.93 2.35
C PRO A 63 0.01 16.90 1.24
N LEU A 64 -0.78 17.24 0.23
CA LEU A 64 -0.94 16.45 -1.00
C LEU A 64 -0.06 17.00 -2.12
N HIS A 65 0.09 18.32 -2.18
CA HIS A 65 0.90 19.01 -3.19
C HIS A 65 1.85 20.02 -2.56
N ARG A 66 3.07 20.11 -3.09
CA ARG A 66 4.11 21.05 -2.67
C ARG A 66 4.71 21.74 -3.88
N TYR A 67 4.48 23.05 -3.98
CA TYR A 67 5.08 23.94 -4.97
C TYR A 67 6.04 24.86 -4.22
N GLY A 68 7.18 24.35 -3.74
CA GLY A 68 8.05 25.11 -2.85
C GLY A 68 7.35 25.44 -1.53
N ARG A 69 7.18 26.73 -1.21
CA ARG A 69 6.52 27.19 0.04
C ARG A 69 5.01 27.03 0.04
N VAL A 70 4.38 26.87 -1.13
CA VAL A 70 2.94 26.68 -1.25
C VAL A 70 2.61 25.21 -1.11
N HIS A 71 1.88 24.86 -0.06
CA HIS A 71 1.40 23.51 0.20
C HIS A 71 -0.12 23.46 0.05
N VAL A 72 -0.64 22.51 -0.73
CA VAL A 72 -2.06 22.19 -0.73
C VAL A 72 -2.26 20.97 0.18
N LEU A 73 -2.98 21.19 1.27
CA LEU A 73 -3.34 20.19 2.26
C LEU A 73 -4.70 19.58 1.88
N GLY A 74 -4.90 18.30 2.16
CA GLY A 74 -6.19 17.64 2.00
C GLY A 74 -6.37 16.50 2.98
N GLN A 75 -7.58 15.97 3.07
CA GLN A 75 -7.92 14.83 3.91
C GLN A 75 -7.99 13.54 3.09
N PRO A 76 -7.61 12.39 3.68
CA PRO A 76 -7.95 11.07 3.15
C PRO A 76 -9.43 10.98 2.77
N ARG A 77 -9.77 10.28 1.68
CA ARG A 77 -11.19 9.98 1.44
C ARG A 77 -11.67 9.02 2.51
N GLY A 78 -12.49 9.51 3.43
CA GLY A 78 -13.19 8.65 4.38
C GLY A 78 -14.12 7.70 3.61
N THR A 79 -14.19 6.43 4.02
CA THR A 79 -15.36 5.60 3.76
C THR A 79 -16.52 6.10 4.64
N SER A 80 -16.98 7.32 4.38
CA SER A 80 -18.11 7.91 5.10
C SER A 80 -19.38 7.60 4.35
N THR A 81 -20.26 6.86 5.01
CA THR A 81 -21.69 6.74 4.68
C THR A 81 -22.26 8.13 4.42
N ALA A 82 -22.57 8.40 3.16
CA ALA A 82 -23.24 9.60 2.70
C ALA A 82 -24.62 9.71 3.36
N THR A 83 -24.73 10.36 4.53
CA THR A 83 -26.04 10.89 4.99
C THR A 83 -26.03 11.96 6.10
N ALA A 84 -24.93 12.30 6.78
CA ALA A 84 -25.03 13.16 7.97
C ALA A 84 -24.53 14.62 7.84
N GLU A 85 -23.71 14.99 6.87
CA GLU A 85 -23.05 16.32 6.85
C GLU A 85 -23.70 17.34 5.89
N ARG A 86 -25.02 17.26 5.68
CA ARG A 86 -25.74 18.25 4.86
C ARG A 86 -26.11 19.55 5.58
N THR A 87 -25.80 19.69 6.87
CA THR A 87 -26.37 20.79 7.68
C THR A 87 -25.32 21.75 8.27
N ALA A 88 -24.02 21.47 8.21
CA ALA A 88 -22.97 22.34 8.78
C ALA A 88 -22.30 23.30 7.76
N ALA A 89 -22.48 23.09 6.45
CA ALA A 89 -21.74 23.80 5.38
C ALA A 89 -22.27 25.22 5.06
N ARG A 90 -22.87 25.94 6.02
CA ARG A 90 -23.42 27.29 5.79
C ARG A 90 -22.71 28.46 6.49
N LEU A 91 -21.61 28.26 7.22
CA LEU A 91 -21.02 29.35 8.02
C LEU A 91 -19.50 29.61 7.87
N ALA A 92 -18.85 29.15 6.79
CA ALA A 92 -17.46 29.54 6.50
C ALA A 92 -17.19 29.92 5.03
N ALA A 93 -18.15 30.60 4.39
CA ALA A 93 -18.00 31.13 3.03
C ALA A 93 -17.78 32.65 3.05
N ALA A 94 -16.52 33.06 3.21
CA ALA A 94 -16.03 34.38 2.82
C ALA A 94 -14.53 34.16 2.49
N VAL A 95 -14.10 34.11 1.22
CA VAL A 95 -14.14 35.16 0.21
C VAL A 95 -14.34 34.51 -1.17
N LEU A 96 -15.41 34.87 -1.88
CA LEU A 96 -15.65 34.47 -3.26
C LEU A 96 -14.89 35.39 -4.24
N PRO A 97 -14.28 34.86 -5.33
CA PRO A 97 -13.94 35.66 -6.51
C PRO A 97 -15.20 35.86 -7.39
N PRO A 98 -15.23 36.88 -8.28
CA PRO A 98 -16.40 37.20 -9.09
C PRO A 98 -16.70 36.14 -10.17
N ALA A 99 -17.96 36.11 -10.59
CA ALA A 99 -18.63 35.01 -11.28
C ALA A 99 -18.52 35.01 -12.83
N ASP A 100 -17.51 35.63 -13.43
CA ASP A 100 -17.50 35.86 -14.89
C ASP A 100 -16.30 35.28 -15.67
N GLY A 101 -15.46 34.44 -15.06
CA GLY A 101 -14.39 33.74 -15.78
C GLY A 101 -13.34 34.66 -16.41
N SER A 102 -13.28 35.94 -15.99
CA SER A 102 -12.23 36.86 -16.40
C SER A 102 -10.93 36.54 -15.63
N VAL A 103 -9.89 36.17 -16.38
CA VAL A 103 -8.54 35.97 -15.86
C VAL A 103 -8.01 37.31 -15.34
N VAL A 104 -7.87 37.45 -14.02
CA VAL A 104 -7.01 38.50 -13.45
C VAL A 104 -5.58 38.02 -13.51
N SER A 105 -4.84 38.46 -14.53
CA SER A 105 -3.39 38.46 -14.44
C SER A 105 -2.94 39.53 -13.46
N THR A 106 -2.16 39.10 -12.47
CA THR A 106 -1.11 39.88 -11.76
C THR A 106 -1.53 41.16 -11.04
N THR A 107 -2.17 41.05 -9.87
CA THR A 107 -1.92 41.96 -8.72
C THR A 107 -2.62 41.42 -7.47
N GLY A 108 -1.86 40.67 -6.67
CA GLY A 108 -2.36 40.06 -5.42
C GLY A 108 -1.46 38.94 -4.89
N VAL A 109 -0.18 38.95 -5.29
CA VAL A 109 0.84 38.03 -4.80
C VAL A 109 1.16 38.46 -3.37
N SER A 110 1.15 37.55 -2.41
CA SER A 110 1.99 37.73 -1.22
C SER A 110 3.41 37.97 -1.74
N PRO A 111 4.01 39.17 -1.60
CA PRO A 111 5.22 39.54 -2.31
C PRO A 111 6.31 38.45 -2.20
N GLY A 112 6.88 38.06 -3.35
CA GLY A 112 8.06 37.20 -3.40
C GLY A 112 7.84 35.71 -3.67
N LEU A 113 6.67 35.25 -4.13
CA LEU A 113 6.49 33.88 -4.63
C LEU A 113 7.19 33.67 -5.98
N ASN A 114 7.80 32.48 -6.18
CA ASN A 114 8.37 32.07 -7.45
C ASN A 114 7.27 31.57 -8.42
N ARG A 115 7.68 31.19 -9.63
CA ARG A 115 6.76 30.75 -10.70
C ARG A 115 5.93 29.53 -10.31
N ALA A 116 6.57 28.48 -9.80
CA ALA A 116 5.88 27.24 -9.45
C ALA A 116 4.91 27.46 -8.27
N GLU A 117 5.34 28.24 -7.27
CA GLU A 117 4.51 28.66 -6.14
C GLU A 117 3.25 29.42 -6.60
N THR A 118 3.43 30.38 -7.52
CA THR A 118 2.32 31.19 -8.05
C THR A 118 1.34 30.34 -8.84
N LEU A 119 1.82 29.52 -9.78
CA LEU A 119 0.96 28.65 -10.59
C LEU A 119 0.24 27.60 -9.74
N GLY A 120 0.91 27.02 -8.74
CA GLY A 120 0.28 26.07 -7.82
C GLY A 120 -0.85 26.67 -6.99
N LEU A 121 -0.66 27.91 -6.52
CA LEU A 121 -1.69 28.65 -5.77
C LEU A 121 -2.86 29.07 -6.66
N ASP A 122 -2.59 29.57 -7.87
CA ASP A 122 -3.64 29.97 -8.81
C ASP A 122 -4.43 28.76 -9.32
N ALA A 123 -3.76 27.63 -9.53
CA ALA A 123 -4.41 26.36 -9.82
C ALA A 123 -5.35 25.90 -8.69
N PHE A 124 -4.91 25.99 -7.43
CA PHE A 124 -5.77 25.70 -6.28
C PHE A 124 -6.99 26.62 -6.23
N ARG A 125 -6.80 27.93 -6.43
CA ARG A 125 -7.90 28.92 -6.47
C ARG A 125 -8.88 28.62 -7.59
N LEU A 126 -8.39 28.24 -8.76
CA LEU A 126 -9.22 27.83 -9.89
C LEU A 126 -10.06 26.60 -9.53
N ARG A 127 -9.45 25.56 -8.95
CA ARG A 127 -10.16 24.34 -8.49
C ARG A 127 -11.23 24.65 -7.44
N ALA A 128 -10.96 25.59 -6.55
CA ALA A 128 -11.89 26.01 -5.50
C ALA A 128 -13.09 26.83 -6.04
N SER A 129 -13.03 27.30 -7.30
CA SER A 129 -14.10 28.09 -7.92
C SER A 129 -15.35 27.25 -8.24
N ALA A 130 -16.53 27.87 -8.17
CA ALA A 130 -17.78 27.23 -8.57
C ALA A 130 -17.77 26.85 -10.06
N ALA A 131 -17.19 27.70 -10.91
CA ALA A 131 -17.09 27.46 -12.35
C ALA A 131 -16.30 26.19 -12.67
N TYR A 132 -15.16 25.98 -12.02
CA TYR A 132 -14.38 24.74 -12.21
C TYR A 132 -15.16 23.51 -11.76
N ARG A 133 -15.83 23.56 -10.60
CA ARG A 133 -16.67 22.44 -10.13
C ARG A 133 -17.83 22.14 -11.07
N GLN A 134 -18.47 23.18 -11.63
CA GLN A 134 -19.51 23.01 -12.63
C GLN A 134 -18.98 22.35 -13.90
N LEU A 135 -17.84 22.83 -14.43
CA LEU A 135 -17.17 22.21 -15.58
C LEU A 135 -16.82 20.73 -15.33
N LYS A 136 -16.52 20.34 -14.09
CA LYS A 136 -16.26 18.94 -13.73
C LYS A 136 -17.51 18.07 -13.71
N GLN A 137 -18.67 18.65 -13.40
CA GLN A 137 -19.98 17.99 -13.42
C GLN A 137 -20.53 17.90 -14.85
N GLU A 138 -20.23 18.90 -15.67
CA GLU A 138 -20.69 19.02 -17.06
C GLU A 138 -19.59 18.62 -18.07
N ARG A 139 -18.58 17.87 -17.61
CA ARG A 139 -17.35 17.68 -18.40
C ARG A 139 -17.68 17.03 -19.75
N PRO A 140 -17.01 17.45 -20.83
CA PRO A 140 -17.24 16.88 -22.15
C PRO A 140 -17.06 15.37 -22.14
N ARG A 141 -17.97 14.67 -22.83
CA ARG A 141 -17.94 13.21 -22.99
C ARG A 141 -18.01 12.42 -21.67
N ASP A 142 -18.53 13.00 -20.57
CA ASP A 142 -18.73 12.23 -19.34
C ASP A 142 -19.67 11.04 -19.57
N GLY A 143 -19.31 9.88 -19.01
CA GLY A 143 -20.02 8.62 -19.21
C GLY A 143 -19.93 8.03 -20.63
N ARG A 144 -19.21 8.67 -21.57
CA ARG A 144 -18.92 8.07 -22.87
C ARG A 144 -17.83 7.00 -22.73
N PRO A 145 -17.85 5.93 -23.55
CA PRO A 145 -16.79 4.94 -23.57
C PRO A 145 -15.43 5.58 -23.84
N TRP A 146 -14.40 5.02 -23.20
CA TRP A 146 -13.02 5.29 -23.57
C TRP A 146 -12.72 4.56 -24.89
N ASP A 147 -12.70 5.31 -25.99
CA ASP A 147 -12.74 4.81 -27.36
C ASP A 147 -11.37 4.85 -28.06
N MET A 148 -10.30 4.72 -27.29
CA MET A 148 -8.93 4.72 -27.80
C MET A 148 -8.63 3.46 -28.61
N ASP A 149 -8.01 3.63 -29.78
CA ASP A 149 -7.85 2.58 -30.80
C ASP A 149 -6.46 1.92 -30.80
N ARG A 150 -5.55 2.41 -29.95
CA ARG A 150 -4.17 1.97 -29.80
C ARG A 150 -3.67 2.24 -28.38
N PRO A 151 -2.57 1.63 -27.94
CA PRO A 151 -1.99 1.88 -26.61
C PRO A 151 -1.65 3.36 -26.42
N CYS A 152 -1.64 3.86 -25.19
CA CYS A 152 -1.01 5.16 -24.87
C CYS A 152 0.38 4.98 -24.24
N THR A 153 0.96 3.78 -24.36
CA THR A 153 2.26 3.45 -23.78
C THR A 153 3.37 3.35 -24.82
N ASP A 154 4.58 3.75 -24.42
CA ASP A 154 5.84 3.44 -25.10
C ASP A 154 6.85 2.76 -24.16
N ILE A 155 7.89 2.16 -24.74
CA ILE A 155 9.07 1.69 -24.00
C ILE A 155 10.16 2.74 -24.20
N PRO A 156 10.70 3.35 -23.13
CA PRO A 156 11.71 4.37 -23.28
C PRO A 156 13.03 3.73 -23.77
N PRO A 157 13.80 4.41 -24.64
CA PRO A 157 15.08 3.88 -25.11
C PRO A 157 16.06 3.67 -23.95
N PRO A 158 16.84 2.57 -23.92
CA PRO A 158 17.85 2.36 -22.89
C PRO A 158 18.87 3.52 -22.84
N ARG A 159 19.28 3.92 -21.63
CA ARG A 159 20.28 4.99 -21.47
C ARG A 159 21.54 4.73 -22.30
N GLY A 160 22.01 5.75 -23.00
CA GLY A 160 23.20 5.67 -23.85
C GLY A 160 22.99 4.96 -25.19
N SER A 161 21.75 4.58 -25.54
CA SER A 161 21.46 4.12 -26.90
C SER A 161 21.64 5.27 -27.89
N SER A 162 22.38 5.03 -28.97
CA SER A 162 22.37 5.96 -30.11
C SER A 162 21.01 5.89 -30.82
N PRO A 163 20.47 7.01 -31.31
CA PRO A 163 19.24 6.97 -32.10
C PRO A 163 19.48 6.11 -33.33
N ASP A 164 18.74 5.00 -33.44
CA ASP A 164 18.73 4.19 -34.65
C ASP A 164 17.91 4.95 -35.71
N PRO A 165 18.51 5.35 -36.85
CA PRO A 165 17.79 6.07 -37.89
C PRO A 165 16.62 5.28 -38.50
N ASP A 166 16.57 3.95 -38.31
CA ASP A 166 15.48 3.07 -38.75
C ASP A 166 14.44 2.75 -37.64
N GLN A 167 14.66 3.19 -36.39
CA GLN A 167 13.64 3.15 -35.33
C GLN A 167 13.29 4.58 -34.88
N PRO A 168 12.19 5.19 -35.39
CA PRO A 168 11.61 6.36 -34.74
C PRO A 168 11.36 6.05 -33.27
N THR A 169 11.44 7.06 -32.38
CA THR A 169 11.00 6.88 -30.98
C THR A 169 9.65 6.16 -30.98
N PRO A 170 9.48 5.12 -30.14
CA PRO A 170 8.34 4.25 -30.28
C PRO A 170 7.07 5.09 -30.18
N HIS A 171 6.37 5.20 -31.31
CA HIS A 171 4.96 5.53 -31.31
C HIS A 171 4.29 4.63 -30.26
N ALA A 172 3.17 5.07 -29.69
CA ALA A 172 2.18 4.20 -29.06
C ALA A 172 2.13 2.83 -29.77
N GLN A 173 2.89 1.86 -29.27
CA GLN A 173 3.13 0.57 -29.90
C GLN A 173 2.74 -0.48 -28.87
N PRO A 174 2.12 -1.58 -29.30
CA PRO A 174 1.88 -2.70 -28.40
C PRO A 174 3.21 -3.12 -27.79
N THR A 175 3.27 -3.10 -26.46
CA THR A 175 4.40 -3.60 -25.71
C THR A 175 4.68 -5.05 -26.13
N PRO A 176 5.88 -5.39 -26.60
CA PRO A 176 6.23 -6.79 -26.80
C PRO A 176 6.15 -7.48 -25.45
N HIS A 177 5.41 -8.60 -25.39
CA HIS A 177 5.38 -9.50 -24.24
C HIS A 177 6.79 -9.62 -23.67
N ALA A 178 6.96 -9.35 -22.36
CA ALA A 178 8.24 -9.58 -21.69
C ALA A 178 8.64 -11.03 -21.94
N GLN A 179 9.62 -11.23 -22.84
CA GLN A 179 10.11 -12.56 -23.15
C GLN A 179 10.67 -13.16 -21.86
N PRO A 180 10.35 -14.42 -21.54
CA PRO A 180 10.99 -15.10 -20.43
C PRO A 180 12.49 -15.15 -20.72
N THR A 181 13.31 -14.71 -19.76
CA THR A 181 14.71 -15.12 -19.70
C THR A 181 14.78 -16.64 -19.88
N PRO A 182 15.67 -17.18 -20.72
CA PRO A 182 15.67 -18.61 -21.00
C PRO A 182 16.11 -19.36 -19.74
N HIS A 183 15.14 -19.85 -18.99
CA HIS A 183 15.37 -20.92 -18.04
C HIS A 183 15.52 -22.20 -18.84
N ALA A 184 16.69 -22.83 -18.69
CA ALA A 184 17.01 -24.12 -19.28
C ALA A 184 15.85 -25.11 -19.07
N GLN A 185 15.31 -25.62 -20.18
CA GLN A 185 14.31 -26.68 -20.13
C GLN A 185 14.91 -27.95 -19.51
N PRO A 186 14.18 -28.66 -18.63
CA PRO A 186 14.59 -29.96 -18.16
C PRO A 186 14.06 -31.03 -19.12
N ASN A 187 14.92 -31.55 -19.98
CA ASN A 187 14.66 -32.81 -20.69
C ASN A 187 15.81 -33.78 -20.43
N GLY A 188 15.50 -34.95 -19.88
CA GLY A 188 16.38 -36.11 -19.90
C GLY A 188 16.42 -36.92 -18.61
N ARG A 189 15.75 -38.07 -18.63
CA ARG A 189 15.91 -39.19 -17.67
C ARG A 189 17.34 -39.76 -17.69
N ALA A 190 17.80 -40.24 -16.54
CA ALA A 190 18.68 -41.41 -16.28
C ALA A 190 19.62 -41.09 -15.11
N GLU A 191 19.41 -41.67 -13.93
CA GLU A 191 20.02 -42.91 -13.42
C GLU A 191 21.14 -42.61 -12.42
N ALA A 192 21.12 -43.39 -11.34
CA ALA A 192 22.02 -43.31 -10.22
C ALA A 192 23.46 -43.69 -10.60
N GLN A 193 24.44 -42.97 -10.04
CA GLN A 193 25.66 -43.56 -9.47
C GLN A 193 26.54 -42.46 -8.84
N SER A 194 26.91 -42.67 -7.56
CA SER A 194 28.11 -42.05 -6.99
C SER A 194 29.35 -42.61 -7.69
N PRO A 195 30.47 -41.88 -7.72
CA PRO A 195 31.49 -42.20 -6.71
C PRO A 195 32.29 -41.00 -6.17
N THR A 196 32.91 -41.29 -5.02
CA THR A 196 33.95 -40.60 -4.26
C THR A 196 35.19 -40.21 -5.07
N SER A 197 35.74 -39.00 -4.81
CA SER A 197 37.19 -38.74 -4.66
C SER A 197 37.48 -37.25 -4.41
N ALA A 198 38.08 -36.93 -3.27
CA ALA A 198 38.99 -35.78 -3.12
C ALA A 198 40.30 -36.10 -3.91
N PRO A 199 41.17 -35.14 -4.34
CA PRO A 199 41.80 -34.17 -3.45
C PRO A 199 42.27 -32.82 -4.07
N THR A 200 42.93 -32.04 -3.21
CA THR A 200 44.08 -31.13 -3.43
C THR A 200 43.85 -29.66 -3.76
N ASP A 201 44.14 -28.89 -2.71
CA ASP A 201 44.62 -27.52 -2.60
C ASP A 201 45.59 -27.10 -3.72
N THR A 202 45.28 -25.99 -4.40
CA THR A 202 46.28 -25.16 -5.07
C THR A 202 45.85 -23.70 -4.99
N ARG A 203 46.50 -22.96 -4.08
CA ARG A 203 46.56 -21.50 -4.07
C ARG A 203 47.02 -20.99 -5.43
N ALA A 204 46.13 -20.28 -6.13
CA ALA A 204 46.49 -19.36 -7.20
C ALA A 204 45.97 -17.97 -6.84
N THR A 205 46.87 -17.01 -6.91
CA THR A 205 46.79 -15.61 -6.53
C THR A 205 45.65 -14.86 -7.20
N ASP A 206 44.74 -14.35 -6.36
CA ASP A 206 43.61 -13.51 -6.72
C ASP A 206 44.10 -12.11 -7.12
N THR A 207 44.23 -11.87 -8.43
CA THR A 207 44.52 -10.53 -8.95
C THR A 207 43.19 -9.86 -9.22
N ARG A 208 42.80 -9.00 -8.28
CA ARG A 208 41.56 -8.24 -8.25
C ARG A 208 41.44 -7.34 -9.49
N ALA A 209 40.82 -7.85 -10.55
CA ALA A 209 40.33 -7.04 -11.66
C ALA A 209 39.03 -6.36 -11.21
N THR A 210 39.13 -5.13 -10.73
CA THR A 210 38.00 -4.25 -10.46
C THR A 210 37.34 -3.86 -11.78
N ALA A 211 36.43 -4.70 -12.28
CA ALA A 211 35.42 -4.26 -13.23
C ALA A 211 34.41 -3.40 -12.46
N GLN A 212 34.51 -2.08 -12.61
CA GLN A 212 33.43 -1.16 -12.25
C GLN A 212 32.22 -1.51 -13.11
N ILE A 213 31.31 -2.32 -12.55
CA ILE A 213 29.93 -2.34 -13.00
C ILE A 213 29.40 -0.96 -12.63
N ALA A 214 29.18 -0.10 -13.62
CA ALA A 214 28.45 1.14 -13.44
C ALA A 214 27.12 0.76 -12.77
N GLN A 215 26.92 1.20 -11.52
CA GLN A 215 25.67 0.99 -10.82
C GLN A 215 24.57 1.67 -11.63
N ALA A 216 23.65 0.88 -12.21
CA ALA A 216 22.43 1.43 -12.76
C ALA A 216 21.74 2.22 -11.64
N SER A 217 21.39 3.49 -11.89
CA SER A 217 20.68 4.30 -10.92
C SER A 217 19.35 3.64 -10.56
N SER A 218 18.96 3.69 -9.28
CA SER A 218 17.68 3.12 -8.85
C SER A 218 16.52 3.75 -9.67
N PRO A 219 15.56 2.94 -10.16
CA PRO A 219 14.44 3.44 -10.97
C PRO A 219 13.76 4.64 -10.31
N THR A 220 13.36 5.63 -11.10
CA THR A 220 12.76 6.87 -10.59
C THR A 220 11.26 6.72 -10.34
N SER A 221 10.60 5.64 -10.77
CA SER A 221 9.16 5.44 -10.59
C SER A 221 8.80 3.99 -10.24
N ALA A 222 9.54 3.40 -9.29
CA ALA A 222 9.32 2.01 -8.88
C ALA A 222 7.96 1.77 -8.19
N ALA A 223 7.43 2.75 -7.45
CA ALA A 223 6.12 2.67 -6.78
C ALA A 223 5.54 4.07 -6.55
N LEU A 224 4.22 4.20 -6.73
CA LEU A 224 3.46 5.42 -6.46
C LEU A 224 3.14 5.52 -4.96
N GLU A 225 4.17 5.70 -4.15
CA GLU A 225 4.06 5.85 -2.69
C GLU A 225 5.06 6.90 -2.17
N GLY A 226 4.75 7.53 -1.04
CA GLY A 226 5.56 8.56 -0.42
C GLY A 226 5.66 9.83 -1.26
N SER A 227 6.84 10.46 -1.28
CA SER A 227 7.07 11.70 -2.02
C SER A 227 7.43 11.45 -3.49
N VAL A 228 6.71 12.10 -4.40
CA VAL A 228 6.89 12.00 -5.85
C VAL A 228 7.16 13.37 -6.44
N ALA A 229 8.29 13.57 -7.10
CA ALA A 229 8.56 14.79 -7.85
C ALA A 229 7.94 14.72 -9.26
N VAL A 230 7.28 15.81 -9.67
CA VAL A 230 6.66 15.98 -10.98
C VAL A 230 7.26 17.22 -11.64
N GLY A 231 8.08 16.99 -12.66
CA GLY A 231 8.64 18.05 -13.51
C GLY A 231 7.64 18.40 -14.60
N LEU A 232 6.87 19.47 -14.43
CA LEU A 232 5.86 19.90 -15.39
C LEU A 232 6.47 20.91 -16.37
N ILE A 233 6.71 20.47 -17.60
CA ILE A 233 7.40 21.24 -18.64
C ILE A 233 6.38 21.68 -19.69
N LEU A 234 6.09 22.97 -19.73
CA LEU A 234 5.17 23.60 -20.67
C LEU A 234 5.97 24.09 -21.89
N VAL A 235 5.85 23.38 -23.01
CA VAL A 235 6.63 23.61 -24.23
C VAL A 235 5.85 24.49 -25.20
N GLU A 236 6.48 25.59 -25.63
CA GLU A 236 5.86 26.60 -26.49
C GLU A 236 6.69 26.82 -27.76
N GLY A 237 6.01 27.04 -28.87
CA GLY A 237 6.67 27.31 -30.15
C GLY A 237 6.79 28.79 -30.53
N PRO A 238 7.35 29.07 -31.71
CA PRO A 238 7.60 30.43 -32.17
C PRO A 238 6.30 31.20 -32.50
N THR A 239 5.22 30.50 -32.87
CA THR A 239 3.95 31.10 -33.28
C THR A 239 2.94 31.16 -32.13
N THR A 240 1.97 32.07 -32.22
CA THR A 240 0.88 32.20 -31.23
C THR A 240 0.05 30.93 -31.10
N ALA A 241 -0.16 30.20 -32.21
CA ALA A 241 -0.87 28.92 -32.22
C ALA A 241 -0.15 27.84 -31.40
N LEU A 242 1.18 27.92 -31.27
CA LEU A 242 1.98 26.99 -30.48
C LEU A 242 2.30 27.49 -29.07
N GLN A 243 1.75 28.64 -28.67
CA GLN A 243 1.97 29.21 -27.34
C GLN A 243 0.80 28.91 -26.42
N LEU A 244 1.11 28.66 -25.16
CA LEU A 244 0.13 28.49 -24.10
C LEU A 244 -0.18 29.86 -23.53
N THR A 245 -1.46 30.21 -23.52
CA THR A 245 -1.97 31.38 -22.82
C THR A 245 -1.79 31.21 -21.31
N ALA A 246 -1.79 32.31 -20.56
CA ALA A 246 -1.73 32.24 -19.09
C ALA A 246 -2.87 31.38 -18.50
N ALA A 247 -4.07 31.47 -19.08
CA ALA A 247 -5.23 30.68 -18.69
C ALA A 247 -5.00 29.17 -18.88
N GLU A 248 -4.47 28.77 -20.04
CA GLU A 248 -4.15 27.37 -20.34
C GLU A 248 -3.09 26.82 -19.37
N ARG A 249 -2.05 27.60 -19.07
CA ARG A 249 -1.01 27.18 -18.11
C ARG A 249 -1.60 26.94 -16.72
N THR A 250 -2.43 27.85 -16.22
CA THR A 250 -3.12 27.68 -14.92
C THR A 250 -4.09 26.50 -14.96
N LYS A 251 -4.83 26.32 -16.06
CA LYS A 251 -5.76 25.20 -16.23
C LYS A 251 -5.04 23.87 -16.22
N ILE A 252 -3.93 23.72 -16.96
CA ILE A 252 -3.10 22.49 -16.95
C ILE A 252 -2.67 22.15 -15.52
N VAL A 253 -2.12 23.13 -14.78
CA VAL A 253 -1.67 22.89 -13.41
C VAL A 253 -2.84 22.51 -12.49
N ALA A 254 -4.01 23.14 -12.65
CA ALA A 254 -5.22 22.81 -11.88
C ALA A 254 -5.71 21.38 -12.16
N GLU A 255 -5.70 20.95 -13.41
CA GLU A 255 -6.10 19.61 -13.82
C GLU A 255 -5.14 18.53 -13.32
N VAL A 256 -3.84 18.76 -13.46
CA VAL A 256 -2.79 17.90 -12.89
C VAL A 256 -2.94 17.80 -11.38
N GLN A 257 -3.17 18.92 -10.69
CA GLN A 257 -3.37 18.95 -9.24
C GLN A 257 -4.63 18.15 -8.86
N ASN A 258 -5.75 18.30 -9.59
CA ASN A 258 -6.99 17.57 -9.34
C ASN A 258 -6.84 16.06 -9.53
N GLY A 259 -6.22 15.63 -10.61
CA GLY A 259 -5.96 14.22 -10.90
C GLY A 259 -5.06 13.56 -9.85
N LEU A 260 -3.95 14.22 -9.51
CA LEU A 260 -3.01 13.69 -8.51
C LEU A 260 -3.55 13.75 -7.07
N SER A 261 -4.43 14.71 -6.73
CA SER A 261 -5.21 14.67 -5.48
C SER A 261 -6.00 13.36 -5.35
N TRP A 262 -6.57 12.84 -6.45
CA TRP A 262 -7.32 11.59 -6.43
C TRP A 262 -6.45 10.41 -6.02
N TYR A 263 -5.24 10.25 -6.57
CA TYR A 263 -4.31 9.22 -6.09
C TYR A 263 -3.93 9.40 -4.62
N ALA A 264 -3.55 10.63 -4.24
CA ALA A 264 -3.07 10.92 -2.89
C ALA A 264 -4.13 10.69 -1.79
N THR A 265 -5.40 10.70 -2.15
CA THR A 265 -6.53 10.49 -1.22
C THR A 265 -7.16 9.11 -1.32
N THR A 266 -6.81 8.31 -2.34
CA THR A 266 -7.37 6.97 -2.58
C THR A 266 -6.67 5.89 -1.75
N ASN A 267 -5.35 5.99 -1.54
CA ASN A 267 -4.60 5.13 -0.61
C ASN A 267 -3.88 5.98 0.45
N PRO A 268 -4.53 6.26 1.59
CA PRO A 268 -3.92 7.07 2.66
C PRO A 268 -2.66 6.44 3.27
N ALA A 269 -2.59 5.10 3.31
CA ALA A 269 -1.41 4.38 3.78
C ALA A 269 -0.18 4.53 2.87
N ALA A 270 -0.37 4.81 1.57
CA ALA A 270 0.74 5.10 0.67
C ALA A 270 1.43 6.44 0.98
N ASP A 271 0.84 7.29 1.83
CA ASP A 271 1.35 8.59 2.27
C ASP A 271 1.85 9.48 1.11
N LEU A 272 1.11 9.46 0.01
CA LEU A 272 1.46 10.12 -1.24
C LEU A 272 1.52 11.64 -1.12
N THR A 273 2.63 12.25 -1.55
CA THR A 273 2.79 13.71 -1.64
C THR A 273 3.50 14.07 -2.95
N PHE A 274 2.93 14.99 -3.72
CA PHE A 274 3.52 15.43 -4.98
C PHE A 274 4.30 16.74 -4.82
N HIS A 275 5.54 16.78 -5.32
CA HIS A 275 6.42 17.94 -5.31
C HIS A 275 6.62 18.43 -6.74
N TYR A 276 6.48 19.73 -6.98
CA TYR A 276 6.43 20.25 -8.35
C TYR A 276 7.64 21.11 -8.69
N ASP A 277 8.16 20.92 -9.90
CA ASP A 277 9.01 21.86 -10.60
C ASP A 277 8.32 22.23 -11.91
N ILE A 278 8.02 23.53 -12.12
CA ILE A 278 7.27 23.96 -13.31
C ILE A 278 8.15 24.82 -14.20
N GLN A 279 8.40 24.33 -15.41
CA GLN A 279 9.20 25.00 -16.43
C GLN A 279 8.31 25.46 -17.59
N ILE A 280 8.57 26.65 -18.11
CA ILE A 280 7.96 27.15 -19.35
C ILE A 280 9.11 27.35 -20.33
N VAL A 281 9.13 26.56 -21.40
CA VAL A 281 10.23 26.55 -22.36
C VAL A 281 9.72 26.98 -23.71
N ARG A 282 10.21 28.11 -24.20
CA ARG A 282 9.85 28.64 -25.51
C ARG A 282 10.96 28.39 -26.52
N LEU A 283 10.58 27.74 -27.61
CA LEU A 283 11.47 27.33 -28.69
C LEU A 283 11.35 28.26 -29.89
N SER A 284 12.43 28.35 -30.66
CA SER A 284 12.44 28.98 -31.98
C SER A 284 12.16 28.01 -33.12
N VAL A 285 12.03 26.72 -32.83
CA VAL A 285 11.85 25.64 -33.82
C VAL A 285 10.40 25.65 -34.33
N PRO A 286 10.15 25.81 -35.64
CA PRO A 286 8.79 25.71 -36.19
C PRO A 286 8.26 24.27 -36.09
N PRO A 287 6.93 24.06 -36.13
CA PRO A 287 6.36 22.72 -36.18
C PRO A 287 6.62 22.09 -37.54
N ASP A 288 6.86 20.78 -37.56
CA ASP A 288 6.89 19.97 -38.78
C ASP A 288 6.08 18.69 -38.55
N PRO A 289 4.81 18.64 -39.02
CA PRO A 289 3.96 17.46 -38.90
C PRO A 289 4.49 16.23 -39.67
N ASN A 290 5.50 16.40 -40.54
CA ASN A 290 6.12 15.32 -41.30
C ASN A 290 7.49 14.94 -40.75
N ALA A 291 7.90 15.48 -39.59
CA ALA A 291 9.16 15.10 -38.99
C ALA A 291 9.18 13.58 -38.72
N PRO A 292 10.30 12.89 -39.01
CA PRO A 292 10.44 11.46 -38.73
C PRO A 292 10.20 11.10 -37.26
N ASP A 293 10.58 12.01 -36.37
CA ASP A 293 10.29 11.96 -34.95
C ASP A 293 9.67 13.31 -34.53
N LEU A 294 8.34 13.30 -34.39
CA LEU A 294 7.57 14.47 -33.98
C LEU A 294 7.96 14.96 -32.59
N GLU A 295 8.35 14.06 -31.68
CA GLU A 295 8.70 14.42 -30.32
C GLU A 295 10.10 15.01 -30.23
N ALA A 296 11.10 14.36 -30.82
CA ALA A 296 12.49 14.82 -30.81
C ALA A 296 12.64 16.26 -31.33
N LEU A 297 11.82 16.62 -32.34
CA LEU A 297 11.80 17.96 -32.94
C LEU A 297 11.67 19.08 -31.89
N TRP A 298 10.86 18.88 -30.85
CA TRP A 298 10.65 19.87 -29.79
C TRP A 298 11.23 19.44 -28.43
N ARG A 299 11.28 18.14 -28.10
CA ARG A 299 11.85 17.62 -26.85
C ARG A 299 13.34 17.93 -26.74
N ASP A 300 14.13 17.62 -27.77
CA ASP A 300 15.59 17.73 -27.68
C ASP A 300 16.05 19.19 -27.52
N PRO A 301 15.51 20.16 -28.29
CA PRO A 301 15.74 21.59 -28.02
C PRO A 301 15.22 22.04 -26.64
N THR A 302 14.14 21.44 -26.14
CA THR A 302 13.61 21.73 -24.79
C THR A 302 14.59 21.30 -23.72
N MET A 303 15.13 20.08 -23.81
CA MET A 303 16.13 19.57 -22.89
C MET A 303 17.41 20.40 -22.92
N SER A 304 17.87 20.80 -24.11
CA SER A 304 19.00 21.73 -24.28
C SER A 304 18.77 23.07 -23.58
N ARG A 305 17.57 23.66 -23.71
CA ARG A 305 17.21 24.92 -23.03
C ARG A 305 17.15 24.79 -21.51
N LEU A 306 16.83 23.60 -21.01
CA LEU A 306 16.85 23.27 -19.58
C LEU A 306 18.27 22.95 -19.07
N GLY A 307 19.28 22.92 -19.95
CA GLY A 307 20.67 22.67 -19.59
C GLY A 307 21.08 21.19 -19.61
N TYR A 308 20.29 20.33 -20.24
CA TYR A 308 20.54 18.89 -20.37
C TYR A 308 20.92 18.54 -21.81
N ALA A 309 21.38 17.31 -22.05
CA ALA A 309 21.66 16.82 -23.39
C ALA A 309 20.42 16.95 -24.29
N ALA A 310 20.62 17.34 -25.55
CA ALA A 310 19.56 17.43 -26.55
C ALA A 310 19.20 16.04 -27.09
N SER A 311 18.70 15.18 -26.20
CA SER A 311 18.39 13.77 -26.46
C SER A 311 17.43 13.23 -25.41
N PHE A 312 16.99 11.98 -25.58
CA PHE A 312 16.21 11.28 -24.56
C PHE A 312 17.01 11.05 -23.25
N ASP A 313 18.34 10.85 -23.34
CA ASP A 313 19.22 10.81 -22.16
C ASP A 313 19.14 12.10 -21.32
N GLY A 314 18.94 13.25 -21.96
CA GLY A 314 18.69 14.49 -21.23
C GLY A 314 17.43 14.46 -20.36
N VAL A 315 16.37 13.76 -20.80
CA VAL A 315 15.13 13.60 -20.04
C VAL A 315 15.39 12.80 -18.76
N TYR A 316 16.11 11.69 -18.92
CA TYR A 316 16.55 10.85 -17.81
C TYR A 316 17.37 11.63 -16.78
N ASP A 317 18.34 12.41 -17.23
CA ASP A 317 19.19 13.24 -16.37
C ASP A 317 18.40 14.35 -15.66
N TYR A 318 17.42 14.95 -16.33
CA TYR A 318 16.50 15.90 -15.70
C TYR A 318 15.69 15.27 -14.59
N VAL A 319 15.13 14.07 -14.79
CA VAL A 319 14.33 13.38 -13.78
C VAL A 319 15.18 12.96 -12.57
N ASP A 320 16.41 12.49 -12.78
CA ASP A 320 17.34 12.18 -11.67
C ASP A 320 17.74 13.44 -10.89
N ALA A 321 18.06 14.53 -11.59
CA ALA A 321 18.37 15.82 -10.98
C ALA A 321 17.17 16.39 -10.21
N LEU A 322 15.95 16.23 -10.75
CA LEU A 322 14.70 16.63 -10.11
C LEU A 322 14.47 15.85 -8.81
N ARG A 323 14.59 14.51 -8.85
CA ARG A 323 14.45 13.64 -7.68
C ARG A 323 15.38 14.08 -6.55
N SER A 324 16.65 14.30 -6.91
CA SER A 324 17.72 14.70 -5.99
C SER A 324 17.48 16.11 -5.43
N ARG A 325 17.13 17.08 -6.27
CA ARG A 325 16.89 18.47 -5.88
C ARG A 325 15.70 18.63 -4.94
N LEU A 326 14.64 17.85 -5.12
CA LEU A 326 13.43 17.92 -4.31
C LEU A 326 13.42 16.91 -3.15
N GLY A 327 14.43 16.04 -3.03
CA GLY A 327 14.54 15.05 -1.95
C GLY A 327 13.38 14.06 -1.92
N THR A 328 12.96 13.59 -3.10
CA THR A 328 11.77 12.73 -3.25
C THR A 328 12.13 11.27 -3.46
N ARG A 329 11.22 10.35 -3.14
CA ARG A 329 11.41 8.91 -3.36
C ARG A 329 11.38 8.56 -4.85
N SER A 330 10.39 9.11 -5.55
CA SER A 330 10.16 8.89 -6.97
C SER A 330 10.15 10.22 -7.72
N ALA A 331 10.42 10.21 -9.02
CA ALA A 331 10.31 11.36 -9.90
C ALA A 331 9.99 10.96 -11.34
N TYR A 332 9.27 11.84 -12.03
CA TYR A 332 9.06 11.78 -13.48
C TYR A 332 8.82 13.19 -14.02
N CYS A 333 8.84 13.35 -15.34
CA CYS A 333 8.46 14.60 -15.99
C CYS A 333 7.24 14.44 -16.89
N ALA A 334 6.55 15.55 -17.11
CA ALA A 334 5.40 15.64 -17.99
C ALA A 334 5.61 16.82 -18.93
N PHE A 335 5.54 16.56 -20.24
CA PHE A 335 5.55 17.61 -21.25
C PHE A 335 4.12 17.95 -21.68
N PHE A 336 3.75 19.22 -21.60
CA PHE A 336 2.53 19.74 -22.21
C PHE A 336 2.90 20.62 -23.39
N THR A 337 2.26 20.39 -24.53
CA THR A 337 2.63 21.06 -25.78
C THR A 337 1.44 21.25 -26.73
N LYS A 338 1.59 22.21 -27.64
CA LYS A 338 0.72 22.40 -28.82
C LYS A 338 1.40 21.99 -30.13
N TYR A 339 2.64 21.50 -30.06
CA TYR A 339 3.30 20.91 -31.23
C TYR A 339 2.52 19.66 -31.70
N PRO A 340 2.60 19.32 -33.00
CA PRO A 340 2.05 18.06 -33.50
C PRO A 340 2.61 16.86 -32.73
N LEU A 341 1.73 15.94 -32.34
CA LEU A 341 2.08 14.70 -31.66
C LEU A 341 1.57 13.50 -32.47
N GLY A 342 2.24 12.36 -32.32
CA GLY A 342 1.76 11.09 -32.90
C GLY A 342 0.51 10.54 -32.20
N TYR A 343 0.30 10.94 -30.93
CA TYR A 343 -0.89 10.64 -30.15
C TYR A 343 -1.12 11.75 -29.10
N PHE A 344 -2.36 11.96 -28.66
CA PHE A 344 -2.70 13.13 -27.83
C PHE A 344 -2.17 13.05 -26.40
N ALA A 345 -1.99 11.85 -25.85
CA ALA A 345 -1.40 11.61 -24.54
C ALA A 345 -0.70 10.25 -24.55
N TYR A 346 0.52 10.17 -24.05
CA TYR A 346 1.24 8.90 -23.96
C TYR A 346 2.36 8.95 -22.92
N SER A 347 2.72 7.77 -22.38
CA SER A 347 3.66 7.62 -21.28
C SER A 347 4.63 6.48 -21.49
N SER A 348 5.85 6.68 -21.01
CA SER A 348 6.84 5.61 -20.90
C SER A 348 6.50 4.71 -19.72
N VAL A 349 6.30 3.42 -19.98
CA VAL A 349 6.01 2.44 -18.93
C VAL A 349 7.20 2.33 -17.99
N GLY A 350 7.01 2.63 -16.71
CA GLY A 350 8.10 2.69 -15.74
C GLY A 350 8.93 3.99 -15.81
N GLY A 351 8.39 5.05 -16.41
CA GLY A 351 9.06 6.35 -16.55
C GLY A 351 9.99 6.41 -17.77
N PRO A 352 10.68 7.53 -18.02
CA PRO A 352 10.79 8.71 -17.15
C PRO A 352 9.76 9.80 -17.45
N ARG A 353 9.02 9.71 -18.57
CA ARG A 353 8.18 10.81 -19.05
C ARG A 353 6.78 10.42 -19.47
N LEU A 354 5.88 11.41 -19.38
CA LEU A 354 4.62 11.44 -20.12
C LEU A 354 4.56 12.70 -20.99
N VAL A 355 3.80 12.65 -22.08
CA VAL A 355 3.56 13.75 -23.01
C VAL A 355 2.07 13.91 -23.20
N MET A 356 1.59 15.15 -23.25
CA MET A 356 0.18 15.44 -23.42
C MET A 356 -0.05 16.71 -24.25
N SER A 357 -0.99 16.62 -25.20
CA SER A 357 -1.57 17.76 -25.90
C SER A 357 -2.60 18.45 -25.01
N VAL A 358 -2.66 19.78 -25.07
CA VAL A 358 -3.65 20.57 -24.33
C VAL A 358 -5.08 20.35 -24.85
N ASP A 359 -5.23 20.02 -26.13
CA ASP A 359 -6.54 19.81 -26.76
C ASP A 359 -7.16 18.44 -26.40
N ASN A 360 -6.32 17.50 -25.96
CA ASN A 360 -6.73 16.20 -25.40
C ASN A 360 -7.68 15.41 -26.33
N ASP A 361 -7.36 15.30 -27.63
CA ASP A 361 -8.14 14.60 -28.66
C ASP A 361 -9.64 14.96 -28.71
N GLY A 362 -9.95 16.24 -28.50
CA GLY A 362 -11.34 16.73 -28.49
C GLY A 362 -12.12 16.38 -27.21
N TRP A 363 -11.52 15.67 -26.24
CA TRP A 363 -12.02 15.59 -24.87
C TRP A 363 -11.85 16.92 -24.12
N GLY A 364 -10.94 17.77 -24.59
CA GLY A 364 -10.72 19.11 -24.07
C GLY A 364 -9.96 19.16 -22.75
N PRO A 365 -9.58 20.37 -22.32
CA PRO A 365 -8.75 20.58 -21.13
C PRO A 365 -9.45 20.21 -19.82
N ASP A 366 -10.78 20.08 -19.81
CA ASP A 366 -11.56 19.64 -18.64
C ASP A 366 -11.46 18.13 -18.37
N ASN A 367 -10.78 17.37 -19.22
CA ASN A 367 -10.50 15.94 -19.01
C ASN A 367 -9.01 15.66 -18.78
N ILE A 368 -8.17 16.70 -18.66
CA ILE A 368 -6.73 16.53 -18.38
C ILE A 368 -6.52 15.82 -17.04
N ASP A 369 -7.34 16.10 -16.02
CA ASP A 369 -7.25 15.40 -14.74
C ASP A 369 -7.30 13.88 -14.87
N ARG A 370 -8.28 13.34 -15.59
CA ARG A 370 -8.46 11.89 -15.78
C ARG A 370 -7.32 11.29 -16.59
N VAL A 371 -7.05 11.86 -17.78
CA VAL A 371 -6.02 11.37 -18.68
C VAL A 371 -4.64 11.46 -18.03
N PHE A 372 -4.28 12.57 -17.41
CA PHE A 372 -2.99 12.70 -16.72
C PHE A 372 -2.84 11.68 -15.57
N THR A 373 -3.94 11.37 -14.86
CA THR A 373 -3.94 10.34 -13.80
C THR A 373 -3.73 8.94 -14.39
N HIS A 374 -4.39 8.65 -15.53
CA HIS A 374 -4.21 7.42 -16.30
C HIS A 374 -2.76 7.27 -16.78
N GLU A 375 -2.22 8.29 -17.43
CA GLU A 375 -0.84 8.36 -17.89
C GLU A 375 0.19 8.21 -16.76
N THR A 376 -0.10 8.82 -15.60
CA THR A 376 0.71 8.62 -14.39
C THR A 376 0.68 7.15 -13.94
N GLY A 377 -0.40 6.40 -14.17
CA GLY A 377 -0.43 4.95 -13.90
C GLY A 377 0.65 4.19 -14.67
N HIS A 378 0.85 4.50 -15.95
CA HIS A 378 1.91 3.89 -16.78
C HIS A 378 3.32 4.24 -16.30
N ILE A 379 3.55 5.48 -15.83
CA ILE A 379 4.83 5.87 -15.22
C ILE A 379 5.23 4.90 -14.10
N PHE A 380 4.25 4.36 -13.37
CA PHE A 380 4.45 3.38 -12.28
C PHE A 380 4.16 1.94 -12.70
N GLY A 381 4.11 1.65 -14.00
CA GLY A 381 4.10 0.30 -14.55
C GLY A 381 2.73 -0.36 -14.72
N ALA A 382 1.63 0.39 -14.58
CA ALA A 382 0.31 -0.10 -14.94
C ALA A 382 0.19 -0.29 -16.47
N PRO A 383 -0.40 -1.39 -16.96
CA PRO A 383 -0.73 -1.55 -18.37
C PRO A 383 -2.04 -0.86 -18.73
N ASP A 384 -2.25 -0.67 -20.02
CA ASP A 384 -3.58 -0.41 -20.56
C ASP A 384 -4.50 -1.64 -20.39
N GLU A 385 -5.76 -1.40 -20.03
CA GLU A 385 -6.76 -2.46 -19.83
C GLU A 385 -7.89 -2.40 -20.87
N TYR A 386 -7.94 -1.41 -21.75
CA TYR A 386 -8.94 -1.32 -22.82
C TYR A 386 -8.55 -2.13 -24.07
N ALA A 387 -9.55 -2.64 -24.79
CA ALA A 387 -9.34 -3.54 -25.92
C ALA A 387 -8.55 -2.91 -27.08
N GLY A 388 -8.71 -1.61 -27.33
CA GLY A 388 -7.97 -0.90 -28.38
C GLY A 388 -6.46 -0.87 -28.15
N ALA A 389 -5.99 -0.98 -26.90
CA ALA A 389 -4.57 -1.15 -26.59
C ALA A 389 -4.04 -2.57 -26.82
N GLN A 390 -4.87 -3.50 -27.33
CA GLN A 390 -4.50 -4.91 -27.49
C GLN A 390 -4.08 -5.55 -26.16
N CYS A 391 -4.77 -5.19 -25.07
CA CYS A 391 -4.47 -5.73 -23.75
C CYS A 391 -4.56 -7.27 -23.72
N ASP A 392 -3.80 -7.90 -22.81
CA ASP A 392 -3.87 -9.33 -22.53
C ASP A 392 -4.06 -9.59 -21.02
N CYS A 393 -4.61 -10.75 -20.64
CA CYS A 393 -4.90 -11.08 -19.23
C CYS A 393 -3.66 -11.63 -18.49
N GLY A 394 -2.51 -11.70 -19.15
CA GLY A 394 -1.27 -12.21 -18.64
C GLY A 394 -0.29 -11.08 -18.32
N GLY A 395 0.97 -11.31 -18.70
CA GLY A 395 2.07 -10.41 -18.43
C GLY A 395 2.49 -10.34 -16.96
N ARG A 396 3.49 -9.50 -16.70
CA ARG A 396 4.01 -9.22 -15.35
C ARG A 396 4.22 -7.72 -15.25
N TRP A 397 3.25 -7.03 -14.67
CA TRP A 397 3.18 -5.57 -14.70
C TRP A 397 3.48 -4.96 -13.34
N GLY A 398 4.14 -3.81 -13.36
CA GLY A 398 4.39 -3.00 -12.17
C GLY A 398 5.31 -3.64 -11.13
N ALA A 399 5.31 -3.03 -9.93
CA ALA A 399 6.23 -3.39 -8.84
C ALA A 399 6.06 -4.82 -8.31
N PHE A 400 4.84 -5.36 -8.38
CA PHE A 400 4.53 -6.69 -7.85
C PHE A 400 4.30 -7.74 -8.94
N HIS A 401 4.62 -7.42 -10.19
CA HIS A 401 4.50 -8.34 -11.33
C HIS A 401 3.10 -8.96 -11.48
N ALA A 402 2.07 -8.18 -11.20
CA ALA A 402 0.69 -8.64 -11.27
C ALA A 402 0.25 -8.78 -12.74
N PRO A 403 -0.61 -9.76 -13.07
CA PRO A 403 -1.18 -9.88 -14.40
C PRO A 403 -2.17 -8.74 -14.67
N ASN A 404 -2.47 -8.48 -15.95
CA ASN A 404 -3.49 -7.52 -16.35
C ASN A 404 -4.90 -8.16 -16.38
N GLY A 405 -5.35 -8.64 -15.22
CA GLY A 405 -6.58 -9.44 -15.14
C GLY A 405 -7.90 -8.66 -15.28
N ASN A 406 -7.87 -7.34 -15.52
CA ASN A 406 -9.04 -6.53 -15.84
C ASN A 406 -9.11 -6.15 -17.34
N CYS A 407 -8.22 -6.70 -18.16
CA CYS A 407 -8.20 -6.46 -19.60
C CYS A 407 -9.56 -6.74 -20.27
N ASP A 408 -10.07 -5.75 -20.99
CA ASP A 408 -11.37 -5.74 -21.64
C ASP A 408 -11.52 -6.81 -22.73
N ALA A 409 -10.39 -7.26 -23.32
CA ALA A 409 -10.38 -8.23 -24.40
C ALA A 409 -10.54 -9.70 -23.94
N CYS A 410 -10.25 -10.02 -22.67
CA CYS A 410 -10.15 -11.41 -22.21
C CYS A 410 -10.68 -11.67 -20.80
N ALA A 411 -10.82 -10.63 -19.96
CA ALA A 411 -11.34 -10.83 -18.62
C ALA A 411 -12.81 -11.29 -18.71
N PRO A 412 -13.24 -12.27 -17.89
CA PRO A 412 -14.62 -12.78 -17.96
C PRO A 412 -15.66 -11.74 -17.53
N ALA A 413 -15.26 -10.78 -16.69
CA ALA A 413 -16.11 -9.70 -16.18
C ALA A 413 -15.25 -8.47 -15.84
N PRO A 414 -14.75 -7.73 -16.84
CA PRO A 414 -13.96 -6.54 -16.59
C PRO A 414 -14.83 -5.44 -15.95
N VAL A 415 -14.26 -4.76 -14.95
CA VAL A 415 -14.93 -3.69 -14.20
C VAL A 415 -14.40 -2.33 -14.60
N ASP A 416 -15.09 -1.26 -14.20
CA ASP A 416 -14.59 0.10 -14.39
C ASP A 416 -13.25 0.30 -13.67
N CYS A 417 -12.33 0.93 -14.38
CA CYS A 417 -10.98 1.16 -13.93
C CYS A 417 -10.40 2.37 -14.65
N LEU A 418 -9.51 3.10 -13.99
CA LEU A 418 -8.76 4.17 -14.59
C LEU A 418 -8.01 3.69 -15.83
N MET A 419 -7.38 2.52 -15.76
CA MET A 419 -6.59 1.95 -16.86
C MET A 419 -7.45 1.31 -17.97
N ARG A 420 -8.77 1.15 -17.74
CA ARG A 420 -9.71 0.59 -18.72
C ARG A 420 -10.62 1.65 -19.33
N SER A 421 -11.47 2.25 -18.52
CA SER A 421 -12.53 3.15 -18.94
C SER A 421 -12.23 4.62 -18.63
N ASN A 422 -10.97 4.95 -18.32
CA ASN A 422 -10.52 6.28 -17.88
C ASN A 422 -11.42 6.87 -16.77
N SER A 423 -11.90 5.98 -15.90
CA SER A 423 -12.80 6.29 -14.79
C SER A 423 -12.00 6.45 -13.51
N PHE A 424 -12.42 7.35 -12.63
CA PHE A 424 -11.82 7.52 -11.30
C PHE A 424 -12.18 6.37 -10.34
N ALA A 425 -11.77 5.16 -10.72
CA ALA A 425 -11.91 3.90 -10.02
C ALA A 425 -10.65 3.06 -10.26
N LEU A 426 -10.33 2.14 -9.35
CA LEU A 426 -9.25 1.17 -9.55
C LEU A 426 -9.85 -0.23 -9.55
N CYS A 427 -9.53 -1.03 -10.57
CA CYS A 427 -9.78 -2.46 -10.50
C CYS A 427 -8.88 -3.08 -9.43
N ARG A 428 -9.11 -4.35 -9.10
CA ARG A 428 -8.31 -5.04 -8.07
C ARG A 428 -6.81 -5.20 -8.42
N TYR A 429 -6.42 -5.05 -9.68
CA TYR A 429 -5.05 -5.28 -10.16
C TYR A 429 -4.22 -4.00 -10.19
N THR A 430 -4.81 -2.87 -10.58
CA THR A 430 -4.09 -1.59 -10.73
C THR A 430 -3.32 -1.16 -9.49
N PRO A 431 -3.85 -1.27 -8.25
CA PRO A 431 -3.07 -0.97 -7.03
C PRO A 431 -1.75 -1.76 -6.97
N SER A 432 -1.77 -3.03 -7.38
CA SER A 432 -0.56 -3.84 -7.41
C SER A 432 0.39 -3.42 -8.54
N HIS A 433 -0.13 -2.99 -9.67
CA HIS A 433 0.71 -2.49 -10.76
C HIS A 433 1.44 -1.20 -10.35
N ILE A 434 0.73 -0.21 -9.82
CA ILE A 434 1.32 1.08 -9.40
C ILE A 434 2.14 0.99 -8.10
N GLY A 435 2.27 -0.20 -7.51
CA GLY A 435 3.15 -0.45 -6.37
C GLY A 435 2.58 -0.07 -5.00
N TRP A 436 1.25 -0.07 -4.83
CA TRP A 436 0.62 0.14 -3.52
C TRP A 436 0.68 -1.11 -2.65
N GLY A 437 1.80 -1.25 -1.93
CA GLY A 437 2.03 -2.31 -0.95
C GLY A 437 1.60 -1.92 0.46
N HIS A 438 1.56 -0.62 0.75
CA HIS A 438 1.06 -0.08 2.01
C HIS A 438 -0.46 0.12 1.98
N GLY A 439 -1.11 -0.21 3.09
CA GLY A 439 -2.57 -0.22 3.22
C GLY A 439 -3.09 -1.64 3.41
N VAL A 440 -3.58 -1.92 4.62
CA VAL A 440 -3.94 -3.28 5.03
C VAL A 440 -5.38 -3.39 5.53
N SER A 441 -5.93 -4.59 5.51
CA SER A 441 -7.24 -4.94 6.03
C SER A 441 -7.20 -6.26 6.81
N GLY A 442 -8.34 -6.73 7.31
CA GLY A 442 -8.42 -8.03 8.01
C GLY A 442 -7.58 -8.11 9.28
N ASN A 443 -7.07 -9.30 9.63
CA ASN A 443 -6.17 -9.49 10.77
C ASN A 443 -4.73 -9.76 10.30
N PRO A 444 -3.71 -9.27 11.03
CA PRO A 444 -2.34 -9.67 10.77
C PRO A 444 -2.08 -11.08 11.32
N ALA A 445 -1.07 -11.75 10.78
CA ALA A 445 -0.44 -12.94 11.34
C ALA A 445 1.08 -12.72 11.37
N LEU A 446 1.70 -12.89 12.54
CA LEU A 446 3.11 -12.62 12.80
C LEU A 446 3.81 -13.90 13.25
N VAL A 447 5.01 -14.14 12.73
CA VAL A 447 5.94 -15.16 13.25
C VAL A 447 7.34 -14.57 13.38
N GLN A 448 8.14 -15.08 14.32
CA GLN A 448 9.59 -14.94 14.24
C GLN A 448 10.14 -16.14 13.47
N ALA A 449 10.55 -15.91 12.23
CA ALA A 449 11.04 -16.95 11.34
C ALA A 449 12.42 -17.44 11.77
N ARG A 450 12.51 -18.73 12.07
CA ARG A 450 13.74 -19.44 12.42
C ARG A 450 14.53 -19.79 11.16
N GLY A 451 15.82 -19.49 11.18
CA GLY A 451 16.73 -19.75 10.07
C GLY A 451 16.61 -18.78 8.88
N LEU A 452 15.86 -17.68 9.05
CA LEU A 452 15.86 -16.53 8.15
C LEU A 452 16.54 -15.36 8.87
N GLY A 453 17.81 -15.13 8.57
CA GLY A 453 18.69 -14.31 9.41
C GLY A 453 19.29 -15.09 10.59
N GLN A 454 20.25 -14.48 11.29
CA GLN A 454 20.93 -15.04 12.45
C GLN A 454 20.06 -14.97 13.70
N ILE A 455 19.41 -13.83 13.94
CA ILE A 455 18.48 -13.62 15.05
C ILE A 455 17.09 -14.18 14.71
N GLY A 456 16.77 -14.32 13.42
CA GLY A 456 15.47 -14.74 12.94
C GLY A 456 14.56 -13.53 12.73
N ASN A 457 14.15 -13.29 11.49
CA ASN A 457 13.32 -12.15 11.08
C ASN A 457 11.91 -12.22 11.67
N PHE A 458 11.26 -11.06 11.80
CA PHE A 458 9.82 -11.04 12.02
C PHE A 458 9.13 -11.01 10.66
N ASP A 459 8.39 -12.06 10.32
CA ASP A 459 7.61 -12.14 9.10
C ASP A 459 6.13 -11.93 9.46
N ALA A 460 5.48 -11.01 8.75
CA ALA A 460 4.06 -10.73 8.92
C ALA A 460 3.32 -10.82 7.59
N VAL A 461 2.19 -11.51 7.58
CA VAL A 461 1.23 -11.47 6.49
C VAL A 461 -0.06 -10.84 6.97
N VAL A 462 -0.70 -10.07 6.10
CA VAL A 462 -1.94 -9.37 6.40
C VAL A 462 -2.72 -9.18 5.10
N PRO A 463 -4.05 -9.29 5.11
CA PRO A 463 -4.84 -8.93 3.94
C PRO A 463 -4.56 -7.50 3.47
N SER A 464 -4.44 -7.30 2.16
CA SER A 464 -4.28 -5.96 1.57
C SER A 464 -5.59 -5.17 1.70
N ALA A 465 -5.52 -3.83 1.73
CA ALA A 465 -6.71 -2.98 1.63
C ALA A 465 -7.43 -3.11 0.27
N PHE A 466 -6.71 -3.56 -0.76
CA PHE A 466 -7.23 -3.72 -2.12
C PHE A 466 -7.51 -5.20 -2.44
N ALA A 467 -6.47 -5.97 -2.73
CA ALA A 467 -6.57 -7.37 -3.10
C ALA A 467 -5.32 -8.17 -2.72
N GLY A 468 -5.51 -9.45 -2.44
CA GLY A 468 -4.45 -10.36 -2.04
C GLY A 468 -3.94 -10.13 -0.61
N LEU A 469 -2.72 -10.61 -0.37
CA LEU A 469 -1.99 -10.47 0.88
C LEU A 469 -0.81 -9.52 0.70
N THR A 470 -0.58 -8.70 1.71
CA THR A 470 0.69 -8.00 1.93
C THR A 470 1.55 -8.84 2.86
N HIS A 471 2.78 -9.16 2.42
CA HIS A 471 3.85 -9.72 3.23
C HIS A 471 4.87 -8.62 3.52
N VAL A 472 5.19 -8.44 4.79
CA VAL A 472 6.21 -7.51 5.26
C VAL A 472 7.11 -8.23 6.26
N TRP A 473 8.38 -7.86 6.33
CA TRP A 473 9.29 -8.47 7.30
C TRP A 473 10.24 -7.45 7.91
N ARG A 474 10.68 -7.72 9.14
CA ARG A 474 11.67 -6.93 9.86
C ARG A 474 13.01 -7.65 9.80
N ASP A 475 14.02 -6.99 9.27
CA ASP A 475 15.40 -7.48 9.33
C ASP A 475 15.90 -7.34 10.75
N ASN A 476 15.99 -8.47 11.44
CA ASN A 476 16.40 -8.49 12.83
C ASN A 476 17.92 -8.50 13.01
N ASP A 477 18.68 -8.75 11.95
CA ASP A 477 20.14 -8.73 11.97
C ASP A 477 20.70 -7.32 11.69
N ALA A 478 19.92 -6.48 11.00
CA ALA A 478 20.31 -5.12 10.69
C ALA A 478 20.13 -4.16 11.88
N ALA A 479 21.06 -3.20 12.01
CA ALA A 479 21.00 -2.16 13.02
C ALA A 479 19.71 -1.34 12.88
N GLY A 480 19.01 -1.13 14.00
CA GLY A 480 17.74 -0.40 14.03
C GLY A 480 16.50 -1.23 13.67
N PHE A 481 16.68 -2.51 13.34
CA PHE A 481 15.59 -3.46 13.06
C PHE A 481 14.60 -2.94 12.00
N PRO A 482 15.06 -2.56 10.79
CA PRO A 482 14.22 -1.95 9.78
C PRO A 482 13.15 -2.92 9.29
N TRP A 483 11.93 -2.41 9.12
CA TRP A 483 10.91 -3.07 8.33
C TRP A 483 11.20 -2.86 6.85
N MET A 484 11.20 -3.95 6.10
CA MET A 484 11.50 -3.96 4.68
C MET A 484 10.25 -3.65 3.87
N ALA A 485 10.45 -3.19 2.63
CA ALA A 485 9.35 -2.81 1.76
C ALA A 485 8.35 -3.99 1.57
N PRO A 486 7.04 -3.71 1.55
CA PRO A 486 6.02 -4.74 1.42
C PRO A 486 6.11 -5.44 0.06
N TRP A 487 5.73 -6.73 0.05
CA TRP A 487 5.50 -7.53 -1.13
C TRP A 487 4.04 -7.97 -1.19
N GLN A 488 3.46 -8.12 -2.38
CA GLN A 488 2.08 -8.59 -2.54
C GLN A 488 2.00 -9.96 -3.23
N THR A 489 1.02 -10.76 -2.82
CA THR A 489 0.73 -12.08 -3.39
C THR A 489 -0.77 -12.40 -3.37
N ALA A 490 -1.19 -13.46 -4.06
CA ALA A 490 -2.57 -13.96 -4.07
C ALA A 490 -3.63 -12.95 -4.55
N GLN A 491 -3.26 -12.03 -5.45
CA GLN A 491 -4.16 -11.01 -6.01
C GLN A 491 -5.33 -11.64 -6.77
N GLU A 492 -5.16 -12.84 -7.33
CA GLU A 492 -6.19 -13.61 -8.01
C GLU A 492 -7.39 -13.95 -7.11
N LEU A 493 -7.17 -14.05 -5.80
CA LEU A 493 -8.23 -14.26 -4.81
C LEU A 493 -9.11 -13.03 -4.59
N GLY A 494 -8.68 -11.84 -5.06
CA GLY A 494 -9.36 -10.58 -4.77
C GLY A 494 -9.26 -10.21 -3.30
N ARG A 495 -10.35 -9.71 -2.72
CA ARG A 495 -10.37 -9.25 -1.32
C ARG A 495 -10.29 -10.43 -0.36
N ILE A 496 -9.25 -10.46 0.47
CA ILE A 496 -9.08 -11.43 1.55
C ILE A 496 -9.63 -10.82 2.84
N ASP A 497 -10.38 -11.60 3.61
CA ASP A 497 -11.02 -11.11 4.83
C ASP A 497 -10.22 -11.40 6.12
N ALA A 498 -9.51 -12.53 6.16
CA ALA A 498 -8.76 -12.99 7.32
C ALA A 498 -7.62 -13.92 6.93
N ALA A 499 -6.57 -13.98 7.75
CA ALA A 499 -5.39 -14.81 7.50
C ALA A 499 -4.85 -15.45 8.79
N THR A 500 -4.13 -16.55 8.66
CA THR A 500 -3.31 -17.14 9.72
C THR A 500 -2.05 -17.75 9.10
N MET A 501 -0.95 -17.72 9.84
CA MET A 501 0.35 -18.15 9.34
C MET A 501 1.15 -18.90 10.40
N ILE A 502 1.90 -19.90 9.96
CA ILE A 502 3.01 -20.50 10.70
C ILE A 502 4.26 -20.53 9.84
N GLN A 503 5.43 -20.65 10.46
CA GLN A 503 6.58 -21.21 9.78
C GLN A 503 6.62 -22.71 10.12
N SER A 504 6.53 -23.58 9.13
CA SER A 504 6.57 -25.02 9.38
C SER A 504 7.99 -25.51 9.68
N THR A 505 8.10 -26.69 10.29
CA THR A 505 9.39 -27.37 10.53
C THR A 505 9.66 -28.48 9.53
N LEU A 506 8.95 -28.48 8.39
CA LEU A 506 9.04 -29.52 7.38
C LEU A 506 10.31 -29.41 6.51
N ALA A 507 10.97 -28.25 6.55
CA ALA A 507 12.30 -28.01 5.97
C ALA A 507 13.13 -27.09 6.88
N ARG A 508 14.38 -26.81 6.49
CA ARG A 508 15.30 -25.92 7.23
C ARG A 508 16.00 -24.93 6.29
N PRO A 509 15.69 -23.62 6.37
CA PRO A 509 14.52 -23.03 7.03
C PRO A 509 13.21 -23.57 6.44
N GLY A 510 12.17 -23.64 7.26
CA GLY A 510 10.88 -24.16 6.82
C GLY A 510 10.01 -23.10 6.12
N PRO A 511 9.10 -23.52 5.22
CA PRO A 511 8.17 -22.62 4.52
C PRO A 511 7.30 -21.78 5.45
N LEU A 512 6.81 -20.64 4.94
CA LEU A 512 5.69 -19.93 5.54
C LEU A 512 4.39 -20.53 5.00
N GLU A 513 3.59 -21.11 5.88
CA GLU A 513 2.33 -21.77 5.54
C GLU A 513 1.18 -20.87 5.95
N VAL A 514 0.27 -20.57 5.02
CA VAL A 514 -0.77 -19.55 5.23
C VAL A 514 -2.13 -20.11 4.85
N ALA A 515 -3.13 -19.90 5.72
CA ALA A 515 -4.53 -20.09 5.38
C ALA A 515 -5.25 -18.74 5.36
N VAL A 516 -6.05 -18.50 4.31
CA VAL A 516 -6.77 -17.24 4.11
C VAL A 516 -8.25 -17.47 3.86
N ARG A 517 -9.10 -16.59 4.39
CA ARG A 517 -10.55 -16.62 4.14
C ARG A 517 -10.93 -15.56 3.11
N VAL A 518 -11.69 -15.97 2.11
CA VAL A 518 -12.34 -15.12 1.11
C VAL A 518 -13.83 -15.44 1.10
N GLY A 519 -14.65 -14.52 1.61
CA GLY A 519 -16.07 -14.77 1.83
C GLY A 519 -16.28 -16.00 2.72
N SER A 520 -17.04 -16.98 2.24
CA SER A 520 -17.31 -18.23 2.94
C SER A 520 -16.34 -19.38 2.63
N THR A 521 -15.22 -19.09 1.94
CA THR A 521 -14.25 -20.11 1.49
C THR A 521 -12.89 -19.88 2.14
N LEU A 522 -12.23 -20.98 2.53
CA LEU A 522 -10.86 -20.98 3.04
C LEU A 522 -9.91 -21.54 1.97
N TYR A 523 -8.80 -20.85 1.76
CA TYR A 523 -7.72 -21.24 0.86
C TYR A 523 -6.42 -21.45 1.64
N PHE A 524 -5.53 -22.25 1.08
CA PHE A 524 -4.19 -22.50 1.60
C PHE A 524 -3.14 -22.21 0.54
N LEU A 525 -2.10 -21.50 0.94
CA LEU A 525 -0.97 -21.10 0.12
C LEU A 525 0.28 -21.09 0.99
N TRP A 526 1.45 -21.03 0.38
CA TRP A 526 2.70 -21.06 1.12
C TRP A 526 3.82 -20.38 0.37
N ARG A 527 4.86 -19.97 1.09
CA ARG A 527 6.08 -19.38 0.54
C ARG A 527 7.27 -20.28 0.81
N ASP A 528 8.08 -20.53 -0.22
CA ASP A 528 9.41 -21.10 -0.02
C ASP A 528 10.23 -20.25 0.96
N SER A 529 11.09 -20.90 1.74
CA SER A 529 12.06 -20.23 2.62
C SER A 529 13.50 -20.47 2.20
N THR A 530 13.71 -21.16 1.08
CA THR A 530 15.02 -21.38 0.47
C THR A 530 14.98 -20.93 -0.99
N GLY A 531 16.12 -20.49 -1.52
CA GLY A 531 16.22 -20.05 -2.91
C GLY A 531 15.47 -18.75 -3.18
N ALA A 532 14.45 -18.80 -4.04
CA ALA A 532 13.79 -17.61 -4.59
C ALA A 532 12.70 -16.99 -3.70
N PHE A 533 12.35 -17.63 -2.57
CA PHE A 533 11.24 -17.18 -1.69
C PHE A 533 9.89 -17.05 -2.42
N ALA A 534 9.63 -17.96 -3.37
CA ALA A 534 8.45 -17.91 -4.21
C ALA A 534 7.19 -18.25 -3.41
N TRP A 535 6.12 -17.50 -3.67
CA TRP A 535 4.77 -17.82 -3.22
C TRP A 535 4.12 -18.80 -4.19
N HIS A 536 3.51 -19.85 -3.65
CA HIS A 536 2.81 -20.86 -4.42
C HIS A 536 1.32 -20.54 -4.54
N PRO A 537 0.68 -20.91 -5.66
CA PRO A 537 -0.74 -20.59 -5.89
C PRO A 537 -1.66 -21.16 -4.80
N PRO A 538 -2.74 -20.43 -4.46
CA PRO A 538 -3.68 -20.85 -3.44
C PRO A 538 -4.52 -22.05 -3.90
N THR A 539 -4.76 -22.97 -2.95
CA THR A 539 -5.62 -24.14 -3.11
C THR A 539 -6.82 -24.04 -2.19
N ARG A 540 -8.01 -24.33 -2.70
CA ARG A 540 -9.24 -24.29 -1.89
C ARG A 540 -9.23 -25.45 -0.88
N LEU A 541 -9.41 -25.14 0.41
CA LEU A 541 -9.51 -26.14 1.48
C LEU A 541 -10.96 -26.52 1.81
N VAL A 542 -11.78 -25.53 2.18
CA VAL A 542 -13.12 -25.76 2.72
C VAL A 542 -14.06 -24.58 2.45
N GLN A 543 -15.36 -24.85 2.36
CA GLN A 543 -16.42 -23.83 2.26
C GLN A 543 -17.31 -23.85 3.51
N GLY A 544 -18.15 -22.82 3.67
CA GLY A 544 -19.02 -22.68 4.83
C GLY A 544 -18.27 -22.18 6.07
N VAL A 545 -17.20 -21.40 5.87
CA VAL A 545 -16.41 -20.79 6.95
C VAL A 545 -16.76 -19.32 7.17
N GLY A 546 -16.47 -18.82 8.37
CA GLY A 546 -16.58 -17.43 8.76
C GLY A 546 -15.41 -17.01 9.67
N GLY A 547 -15.43 -15.75 10.10
CA GLY A 547 -14.55 -15.25 11.15
C GLY A 547 -13.04 -15.30 10.85
N VAL A 548 -12.22 -15.26 11.90
CA VAL A 548 -10.74 -15.32 11.80
C VAL A 548 -10.23 -16.72 12.16
N PRO A 549 -9.50 -17.42 11.25
CA PRO A 549 -8.96 -18.75 11.49
C PRO A 549 -7.65 -18.72 12.30
N SER A 550 -7.23 -19.88 12.79
CA SER A 550 -5.92 -20.06 13.42
C SER A 550 -5.29 -21.42 13.10
N LEU A 551 -4.06 -21.38 12.61
CA LEU A 551 -3.24 -22.52 12.21
C LEU A 551 -2.06 -22.69 13.18
N VAL A 552 -1.78 -23.93 13.57
CA VAL A 552 -0.55 -24.29 14.30
C VAL A 552 0.03 -25.58 13.73
N GLN A 553 1.35 -25.76 13.80
CA GLN A 553 1.94 -27.09 13.67
C GLN A 553 2.01 -27.76 15.05
N SER A 554 1.30 -28.87 15.19
CA SER A 554 1.28 -29.65 16.42
C SER A 554 2.46 -30.64 16.48
N ARG A 555 2.58 -31.26 17.66
CA ARG A 555 3.52 -32.36 17.93
C ARG A 555 2.81 -33.72 17.79
N LEU A 556 1.64 -33.74 17.14
CA LEU A 556 0.89 -34.96 16.85
C LEU A 556 1.40 -35.56 15.54
N GLY A 557 1.53 -36.89 15.50
CA GLY A 557 2.22 -37.57 14.41
C GLY A 557 3.74 -37.57 14.58
N THR A 558 4.48 -38.14 13.63
CA THR A 558 5.95 -38.22 13.66
C THR A 558 6.62 -36.97 13.08
N LYS A 559 6.00 -36.35 12.07
CA LYS A 559 6.49 -35.12 11.43
C LYS A 559 5.83 -33.83 11.93
N GLY A 560 4.83 -33.95 12.80
CA GLY A 560 4.00 -32.84 13.27
C GLY A 560 2.92 -32.46 12.25
N ASN A 561 1.66 -32.64 12.63
CA ASN A 561 0.52 -32.27 11.81
C ASN A 561 0.26 -30.77 11.83
N PHE A 562 -0.38 -30.25 10.78
CA PHE A 562 -1.01 -28.94 10.90
C PHE A 562 -2.39 -29.10 11.51
N GLU A 563 -2.72 -28.25 12.46
CA GLU A 563 -4.03 -28.19 13.11
C GLU A 563 -4.62 -26.82 12.81
N LEU A 564 -5.85 -26.80 12.31
CA LEU A 564 -6.51 -25.60 11.82
C LEU A 564 -7.89 -25.51 12.47
N LEU A 565 -8.13 -24.40 13.17
CA LEU A 565 -9.45 -23.99 13.59
C LEU A 565 -9.94 -22.84 12.73
N VAL A 566 -11.20 -22.92 12.30
CA VAL A 566 -11.87 -21.83 11.59
C VAL A 566 -13.32 -21.76 12.06
N PRO A 567 -13.84 -20.57 12.42
CA PRO A 567 -15.26 -20.43 12.72
C PRO A 567 -16.12 -20.92 11.55
N ALA A 568 -17.21 -21.64 11.84
CA ALA A 568 -18.18 -21.97 10.79
C ALA A 568 -18.98 -20.71 10.41
N ALA A 569 -19.50 -20.66 9.18
CA ALA A 569 -20.29 -19.52 8.71
C ALA A 569 -21.60 -19.34 9.49
N ASP A 570 -22.12 -20.42 10.07
CA ASP A 570 -23.36 -20.49 10.85
C ASP A 570 -23.11 -20.54 12.36
N VAL A 571 -22.58 -21.65 12.87
CA VAL A 571 -22.52 -21.98 14.28
C VAL A 571 -21.28 -22.81 14.62
N GLY A 572 -20.61 -22.48 15.73
CA GLY A 572 -19.46 -23.23 16.21
C GLY A 572 -18.21 -23.07 15.36
N ILE A 573 -17.37 -24.09 15.38
CA ILE A 573 -15.99 -24.07 14.86
C ILE A 573 -15.74 -25.36 14.09
N LEU A 574 -15.11 -25.25 12.92
CA LEU A 574 -14.58 -26.39 12.18
C LEU A 574 -13.12 -26.63 12.58
N HIS A 575 -12.81 -27.89 12.92
CA HIS A 575 -11.45 -28.39 13.10
C HIS A 575 -11.06 -29.24 11.88
N LEU A 576 -9.94 -28.88 11.26
CA LEU A 576 -9.27 -29.64 10.21
C LEU A 576 -7.83 -29.91 10.64
N TRP A 577 -7.23 -30.98 10.13
CA TRP A 577 -5.80 -31.22 10.31
C TRP A 577 -5.16 -31.77 9.04
N ARG A 578 -3.89 -31.48 8.83
CA ARG A 578 -3.09 -32.01 7.72
C ARG A 578 -2.14 -33.06 8.25
N ASN A 579 -2.28 -34.30 7.78
CA ASN A 579 -1.46 -35.41 8.24
C ASN A 579 -0.14 -35.47 7.47
N HIS A 580 0.97 -35.12 8.11
CA HIS A 580 2.29 -35.11 7.45
C HIS A 580 3.00 -36.47 7.44
N ASP A 581 2.46 -37.46 8.15
CA ASP A 581 3.00 -38.82 8.15
C ASP A 581 2.55 -39.64 6.94
N ILE A 582 1.53 -39.18 6.21
CA ILE A 582 0.98 -39.86 5.02
C ILE A 582 1.44 -39.15 3.74
N HIS A 583 1.82 -39.93 2.72
CA HIS A 583 2.18 -39.40 1.40
C HIS A 583 1.06 -38.53 0.81
N GLY A 584 1.42 -37.40 0.22
CA GLY A 584 0.47 -36.40 -0.30
C GLY A 584 -0.07 -35.44 0.77
N PHE A 585 0.27 -35.66 2.05
CA PHE A 585 -0.05 -34.77 3.17
C PHE A 585 -1.53 -34.35 3.20
N PRO A 586 -2.47 -35.31 3.25
CA PRO A 586 -3.89 -35.03 3.09
C PRO A 586 -4.45 -34.19 4.25
N TRP A 587 -5.33 -33.26 3.91
CA TRP A 587 -6.23 -32.62 4.87
C TRP A 587 -7.35 -33.57 5.26
N SER A 588 -7.76 -33.52 6.53
CA SER A 588 -8.92 -34.25 7.01
C SER A 588 -10.23 -33.62 6.54
N THR A 589 -11.32 -34.40 6.63
CA THR A 589 -12.67 -33.86 6.50
C THR A 589 -12.95 -32.90 7.67
N PRO A 590 -13.53 -31.71 7.43
CA PRO A 590 -13.86 -30.77 8.49
C PRO A 590 -14.77 -31.38 9.54
N LYS A 591 -14.42 -31.21 10.82
CA LYS A 591 -15.24 -31.65 11.95
C LYS A 591 -15.77 -30.46 12.72
N LEU A 592 -17.10 -30.35 12.81
CA LEU A 592 -17.77 -29.32 13.59
C LEU A 592 -17.72 -29.64 15.09
N PHE A 593 -17.42 -28.64 15.91
CA PHE A 593 -17.59 -28.69 17.36
C PHE A 593 -17.99 -27.32 17.91
N GLY A 594 -18.35 -27.27 19.20
CA GLY A 594 -18.68 -26.00 19.86
C GLY A 594 -19.94 -25.31 19.34
N ALA A 595 -20.86 -26.05 18.70
CA ALA A 595 -22.11 -25.47 18.18
C ALA A 595 -22.96 -24.81 19.28
N ASN A 596 -22.83 -25.26 20.53
CA ASN A 596 -23.45 -24.64 21.71
C ASN A 596 -22.95 -23.21 22.00
N LEU A 597 -21.84 -22.77 21.40
CA LEU A 597 -21.34 -21.40 21.52
C LEU A 597 -22.12 -20.41 20.66
N GLY A 598 -22.94 -20.86 19.71
CA GLY A 598 -23.54 -19.98 18.72
C GLY A 598 -22.52 -19.58 17.64
N ARG A 599 -22.69 -18.38 17.08
CA ARG A 599 -21.77 -17.82 16.08
C ARG A 599 -20.43 -17.45 16.72
N VAL A 600 -19.35 -18.01 16.21
CA VAL A 600 -17.98 -17.68 16.64
C VAL A 600 -17.38 -16.67 15.66
N ASP A 601 -16.72 -15.64 16.16
CA ASP A 601 -16.17 -14.57 15.33
C ASP A 601 -14.69 -14.75 15.00
N ALA A 602 -13.91 -15.32 15.93
CA ALA A 602 -12.47 -15.50 15.79
C ALA A 602 -11.97 -16.58 16.73
N VAL A 603 -10.90 -17.26 16.35
CA VAL A 603 -10.20 -18.25 17.18
C VAL A 603 -8.70 -17.97 17.17
N SER A 604 -8.01 -18.30 18.27
CA SER A 604 -6.56 -18.41 18.33
C SER A 604 -6.19 -19.74 18.96
N LEU A 605 -5.38 -20.52 18.25
CA LEU A 605 -5.03 -21.90 18.57
C LEU A 605 -3.54 -22.01 18.89
N ILE A 606 -3.21 -22.83 19.89
CA ILE A 606 -1.85 -23.27 20.18
C ILE A 606 -1.82 -24.78 20.43
N HIS A 607 -0.62 -25.36 20.35
CA HIS A 607 -0.38 -26.69 20.90
C HIS A 607 0.37 -26.56 22.23
N GLY A 608 -0.40 -26.55 23.32
CA GLY A 608 0.10 -26.37 24.69
C GLY A 608 0.84 -27.60 25.23
N THR A 609 1.52 -27.40 26.36
CA THR A 609 2.28 -28.46 27.05
C THR A 609 1.51 -29.14 28.20
N LEU A 610 0.29 -28.69 28.49
CA LEU A 610 -0.54 -29.24 29.56
C LEU A 610 -1.13 -30.61 29.16
N GLY A 611 -1.52 -31.42 30.15
CA GLY A 611 -2.27 -32.66 29.92
C GLY A 611 -1.44 -33.95 29.71
N GLY A 612 -0.12 -33.88 29.86
CA GLY A 612 0.79 -35.03 29.74
C GLY A 612 0.99 -35.52 28.30
N GLY A 613 1.95 -36.42 28.08
CA GLY A 613 2.28 -36.97 26.76
C GLY A 613 2.69 -35.87 25.77
N ASN A 614 2.02 -35.83 24.61
CA ASN A 614 2.24 -34.83 23.56
C ASN A 614 1.54 -33.49 23.84
N GLY A 615 0.99 -33.25 25.03
CA GLY A 615 0.26 -32.01 25.35
C GLY A 615 -1.10 -31.90 24.66
N MET A 616 -1.84 -30.84 24.98
CA MET A 616 -3.20 -30.59 24.49
C MET A 616 -3.24 -29.47 23.45
N LEU A 617 -4.23 -29.49 22.56
CA LEU A 617 -4.55 -28.30 21.77
C LEU A 617 -5.41 -27.38 22.64
N GLU A 618 -5.04 -26.10 22.66
CA GLU A 618 -5.66 -25.09 23.51
C GLU A 618 -6.06 -23.93 22.60
N ALA A 619 -7.26 -23.39 22.77
CA ALA A 619 -7.72 -22.28 21.96
C ALA A 619 -8.53 -21.26 22.76
N VAL A 620 -8.50 -20.02 22.30
CA VAL A 620 -9.42 -18.97 22.75
C VAL A 620 -10.32 -18.60 21.59
N ALA A 621 -11.63 -18.62 21.81
CA ALA A 621 -12.65 -18.20 20.85
C ALA A 621 -13.32 -16.90 21.31
N ARG A 622 -13.53 -15.96 20.38
CA ARG A 622 -14.38 -14.80 20.58
C ARG A 622 -15.80 -15.10 20.10
N VAL A 623 -16.78 -14.88 20.99
CA VAL A 623 -18.22 -15.04 20.73
C VAL A 623 -18.92 -13.75 21.12
N GLY A 624 -19.21 -12.88 20.15
CA GLY A 624 -19.63 -11.51 20.46
C GLY A 624 -18.55 -10.80 21.28
N ASN A 625 -18.92 -10.06 22.32
CA ASN A 625 -17.95 -9.34 23.15
C ASN A 625 -17.25 -10.22 24.21
N ARG A 626 -17.32 -11.56 24.12
CA ARG A 626 -16.84 -12.49 25.16
C ARG A 626 -15.74 -13.42 24.66
N LEU A 627 -14.84 -13.84 25.56
CA LEU A 627 -13.81 -14.85 25.31
C LEU A 627 -14.08 -16.15 26.07
N VAL A 628 -13.90 -17.26 25.36
CA VAL A 628 -14.07 -18.62 25.88
C VAL A 628 -12.81 -19.43 25.63
N HIS A 629 -12.36 -20.17 26.65
CA HIS A 629 -11.24 -21.10 26.53
C HIS A 629 -11.73 -22.48 26.09
N LEU A 630 -11.05 -23.10 25.13
CA LEU A 630 -11.38 -24.40 24.54
C LEU A 630 -10.17 -25.31 24.64
N THR A 631 -10.39 -26.58 24.99
CA THR A 631 -9.31 -27.55 25.13
C THR A 631 -9.63 -28.82 24.33
N ARG A 632 -8.65 -29.39 23.65
CA ARG A 632 -8.75 -30.72 23.06
C ARG A 632 -7.74 -31.64 23.72
N ASP A 633 -8.25 -32.67 24.36
CA ASP A 633 -7.41 -33.65 25.03
C ASP A 633 -6.76 -34.64 24.06
N ASN A 634 -5.91 -35.50 24.61
CA ASN A 634 -5.26 -36.60 23.90
C ASN A 634 -6.27 -37.66 23.39
N GLY A 635 -7.49 -37.67 23.91
CA GLY A 635 -8.61 -38.50 23.42
C GLY A 635 -9.31 -37.90 22.19
N ALA A 636 -8.77 -36.80 21.64
CA ALA A 636 -9.32 -36.07 20.50
C ALA A 636 -10.67 -35.40 20.75
N VAL A 637 -11.03 -35.14 22.00
CA VAL A 637 -12.32 -34.54 22.39
C VAL A 637 -12.13 -33.07 22.74
N TRP A 638 -12.87 -32.20 22.05
CA TRP A 638 -12.97 -30.79 22.38
C TRP A 638 -13.89 -30.56 23.57
N ARG A 639 -13.47 -29.70 24.51
CA ARG A 639 -14.24 -29.22 25.65
C ARG A 639 -14.29 -27.70 25.66
N THR A 640 -15.41 -27.18 26.12
CA THR A 640 -15.65 -25.75 26.27
C THR A 640 -15.56 -25.38 27.75
N GLY A 641 -14.63 -24.47 28.08
CA GLY A 641 -14.53 -23.87 29.40
C GLY A 641 -15.54 -22.73 29.61
N PRO A 642 -15.57 -22.14 30.81
CA PRO A 642 -16.39 -20.95 31.06
C PRO A 642 -15.89 -19.74 30.25
N VAL A 643 -16.77 -18.75 30.08
CA VAL A 643 -16.39 -17.40 29.66
C VAL A 643 -15.43 -16.84 30.71
N PHE A 644 -14.29 -16.31 30.27
CA PHE A 644 -13.29 -15.75 31.20
C PHE A 644 -13.06 -14.25 31.04
N ALA A 645 -13.57 -13.65 29.96
CA ALA A 645 -13.50 -12.21 29.72
C ALA A 645 -14.66 -11.72 28.87
N GLU A 646 -15.03 -10.45 29.05
CA GLU A 646 -16.03 -9.72 28.26
C GLU A 646 -15.50 -8.31 27.91
N GLY A 647 -16.19 -7.56 27.05
CA GLY A 647 -15.80 -6.21 26.64
C GLY A 647 -14.70 -6.17 25.57
N VAL A 648 -14.60 -7.22 24.74
CA VAL A 648 -13.56 -7.34 23.70
C VAL A 648 -14.12 -7.21 22.28
N THR A 649 -13.24 -6.88 21.32
CA THR A 649 -13.55 -6.85 19.88
C THR A 649 -12.42 -7.50 19.07
N GLY A 650 -12.49 -7.48 17.74
CA GLY A 650 -11.44 -8.00 16.84
C GLY A 650 -11.19 -9.51 17.01
N ASN A 651 -9.94 -9.95 16.83
CA ASN A 651 -9.53 -11.34 17.10
C ASN A 651 -8.66 -11.42 18.36
N PRO A 652 -8.76 -12.50 19.16
CA PRO A 652 -7.78 -12.77 20.20
C PRO A 652 -6.47 -13.30 19.59
N ALA A 653 -5.35 -13.10 20.28
CA ALA A 653 -4.09 -13.78 20.04
C ALA A 653 -3.67 -14.50 21.32
N LEU A 654 -3.56 -15.83 21.25
CA LEU A 654 -3.18 -16.72 22.35
C LEU A 654 -1.77 -17.27 22.08
N ILE A 655 -0.92 -17.21 23.09
CA ILE A 655 0.33 -17.97 23.13
C ILE A 655 0.48 -18.70 24.46
N GLN A 656 1.37 -19.69 24.53
CA GLN A 656 1.92 -20.16 25.79
C GLN A 656 3.31 -19.57 25.97
N SER A 657 3.50 -18.72 26.98
CA SER A 657 4.80 -18.11 27.25
C SER A 657 5.78 -19.12 27.83
N ALA A 658 7.05 -18.87 27.58
CA ALA A 658 8.18 -19.58 28.15
C ALA A 658 9.12 -18.57 28.80
N PHE A 659 8.89 -18.27 30.08
CA PHE A 659 9.75 -17.34 30.82
C PHE A 659 10.95 -18.08 31.48
N PRO A 660 12.08 -17.38 31.74
CA PRO A 660 13.26 -17.99 32.36
C PRO A 660 13.02 -18.58 33.76
N ASP A 661 12.01 -18.09 34.47
CA ASP A 661 11.57 -18.61 35.77
C ASP A 661 10.85 -19.98 35.69
N GLY A 662 10.69 -20.53 34.47
CA GLY A 662 10.00 -21.78 34.22
C GLY A 662 8.49 -21.64 34.06
N SER A 663 7.93 -20.43 34.19
CA SER A 663 6.50 -20.18 33.99
C SER A 663 6.06 -20.56 32.57
N ARG A 664 4.88 -21.19 32.48
CA ARG A 664 4.26 -21.67 31.23
C ARG A 664 2.83 -21.16 31.11
N ASN A 665 2.68 -19.86 31.24
CA ASN A 665 1.39 -19.20 31.29
C ASN A 665 0.72 -19.20 29.92
N PHE A 666 -0.60 -19.20 29.90
CA PHE A 666 -1.31 -18.73 28.71
C PHE A 666 -1.36 -17.22 28.76
N GLU A 667 -0.99 -16.58 27.66
CA GLU A 667 -1.05 -15.13 27.48
C GLU A 667 -2.04 -14.85 26.35
N VAL A 668 -2.99 -13.95 26.58
CA VAL A 668 -3.98 -13.54 25.60
C VAL A 668 -3.94 -12.03 25.44
N VAL A 669 -3.77 -11.57 24.21
CA VAL A 669 -3.97 -10.16 23.84
C VAL A 669 -5.16 -10.06 22.90
N VAL A 670 -6.00 -9.05 23.10
CA VAL A 670 -7.20 -8.83 22.30
C VAL A 670 -7.53 -7.34 22.22
N PRO A 671 -8.09 -6.83 21.11
CA PRO A 671 -8.63 -5.48 21.05
C PRO A 671 -9.71 -5.23 22.10
N ALA A 672 -9.62 -4.08 22.77
CA ALA A 672 -10.68 -3.61 23.66
C ALA A 672 -11.87 -3.08 22.85
N ALA A 673 -13.10 -3.25 23.34
CA ALA A 673 -14.29 -2.74 22.65
C ALA A 673 -14.33 -1.21 22.53
N ASP A 674 -13.63 -0.49 23.41
CA ASP A 674 -13.51 0.97 23.46
C ASP A 674 -12.23 1.47 22.76
N ARG A 675 -11.04 1.25 23.36
CA ARG A 675 -9.76 1.71 22.85
C ARG A 675 -8.58 0.88 23.35
N GLY A 676 -7.53 0.79 22.54
CA GLY A 676 -6.31 0.07 22.85
C GLY A 676 -6.51 -1.44 22.87
N LEU A 677 -5.73 -2.09 23.72
CA LEU A 677 -5.61 -3.54 23.82
C LEU A 677 -5.79 -3.99 25.26
N ILE A 678 -6.20 -5.25 25.44
CA ILE A 678 -6.33 -5.87 26.76
C ILE A 678 -5.43 -7.11 26.78
N HIS A 679 -4.63 -7.22 27.85
CA HIS A 679 -3.86 -8.41 28.17
C HIS A 679 -4.54 -9.21 29.29
N PHE A 680 -4.67 -10.52 29.08
CA PHE A 680 -5.07 -11.50 30.08
C PHE A 680 -3.99 -12.57 30.17
N TYR A 681 -3.85 -13.17 31.34
CA TYR A 681 -2.96 -14.32 31.49
C TYR A 681 -3.54 -15.36 32.45
N ARG A 682 -3.18 -16.62 32.23
CA ARG A 682 -3.47 -17.73 33.16
C ARG A 682 -2.16 -18.33 33.63
N ASN A 683 -1.87 -18.19 34.93
CA ASN A 683 -0.71 -18.83 35.53
C ASN A 683 -0.96 -20.33 35.68
N ASN A 684 -0.49 -21.11 34.70
CA ASN A 684 -0.69 -22.55 34.67
C ASN A 684 0.21 -23.33 35.64
N GLY A 685 1.19 -22.66 36.28
CA GLY A 685 2.00 -23.25 37.36
C GLY A 685 1.39 -23.09 38.75
N ALA A 686 0.32 -22.30 38.90
CA ALA A 686 -0.34 -22.07 40.18
C ALA A 686 -1.15 -23.31 40.64
N PRO A 687 -1.30 -23.55 41.96
CA PRO A 687 -2.10 -24.67 42.48
C PRO A 687 -3.57 -24.66 42.03
N SER A 688 -4.13 -23.46 41.82
CA SER A 688 -5.48 -23.25 41.28
C SER A 688 -5.41 -22.27 40.10
N PRO A 689 -5.15 -22.75 38.88
CA PRO A 689 -4.88 -21.89 37.73
C PRO A 689 -6.14 -21.21 37.20
N GLY A 690 -6.30 -19.92 37.52
CA GLY A 690 -7.36 -19.03 37.05
C GLY A 690 -6.86 -17.94 36.08
N TRP A 691 -7.78 -17.40 35.28
CA TRP A 691 -7.50 -16.26 34.41
C TRP A 691 -7.37 -14.98 35.24
N SER A 692 -6.37 -14.17 34.90
CA SER A 692 -6.08 -12.86 35.47
C SER A 692 -6.22 -11.78 34.40
N GLY A 693 -6.64 -10.58 34.80
CA GLY A 693 -6.98 -9.46 33.91
C GLY A 693 -8.39 -8.94 34.23
N PRO A 694 -8.93 -7.99 33.44
CA PRO A 694 -8.34 -7.35 32.28
C PRO A 694 -7.16 -6.42 32.65
N ARG A 695 -6.12 -6.35 31.80
CA ARG A 695 -5.04 -5.35 31.90
C ARG A 695 -4.97 -4.53 30.61
N PRO A 696 -5.69 -3.39 30.53
CA PRO A 696 -5.65 -2.51 29.36
C PRO A 696 -4.26 -1.91 29.15
N PHE A 697 -3.87 -1.72 27.88
CA PHE A 697 -2.63 -1.05 27.47
C PHE A 697 -2.75 -0.45 26.07
N ALA A 698 -1.78 0.38 25.70
CA ALA A 698 -1.74 1.11 24.42
C ALA A 698 -3.03 1.91 24.08
N PRO A 699 -3.66 2.65 25.04
CA PRO A 699 -4.86 3.44 24.74
C PRO A 699 -4.64 4.49 23.64
N GLU A 700 -3.41 4.95 23.43
CA GLU A 700 -2.99 5.88 22.37
C GLU A 700 -3.23 5.36 20.95
N LEU A 701 -3.39 4.04 20.76
CA LEU A 701 -3.78 3.47 19.46
C LEU A 701 -5.22 3.78 19.06
N GLY A 702 -6.06 4.26 19.99
CA GLY A 702 -7.49 4.43 19.73
C GLY A 702 -8.16 3.08 19.46
N ARG A 703 -9.08 3.01 18.50
CA ARG A 703 -9.79 1.77 18.17
C ARG A 703 -8.86 0.81 17.41
N VAL A 704 -8.49 -0.30 18.05
CA VAL A 704 -7.72 -1.38 17.41
C VAL A 704 -8.68 -2.38 16.78
N ASP A 705 -8.40 -2.79 15.54
CA ASP A 705 -9.29 -3.69 14.82
C ASP A 705 -8.91 -5.18 14.97
N ALA A 706 -7.62 -5.48 14.99
CA ALA A 706 -7.11 -6.84 14.95
C ALA A 706 -5.67 -6.92 15.49
N VAL A 707 -5.26 -8.10 15.96
CA VAL A 707 -3.92 -8.32 16.52
C VAL A 707 -3.32 -9.67 16.13
N SER A 708 -1.99 -9.75 16.21
CA SER A 708 -1.23 -11.00 16.31
C SER A 708 -0.22 -10.86 17.43
N MET A 709 0.15 -11.97 18.07
CA MET A 709 1.16 -11.97 19.13
C MET A 709 2.12 -13.15 18.98
N ILE A 710 3.40 -12.89 19.25
CA ILE A 710 4.42 -13.93 19.43
C ILE A 710 5.18 -13.69 20.73
N GLN A 711 5.87 -14.71 21.21
CA GLN A 711 7.00 -14.50 22.13
C GLN A 711 8.28 -14.53 21.30
N SER A 712 9.08 -13.46 21.37
CA SER A 712 10.32 -13.34 20.61
C SER A 712 11.54 -13.79 21.43
N ASN A 713 12.66 -14.02 20.75
CA ASN A 713 13.95 -14.28 21.39
C ASN A 713 14.68 -13.01 21.86
N PHE A 714 14.04 -11.83 21.76
CA PHE A 714 14.53 -10.59 22.37
C PHE A 714 14.16 -10.64 23.86
N ASP A 715 14.97 -11.33 24.66
CA ASP A 715 14.76 -11.51 26.11
C ASP A 715 13.37 -12.06 26.49
N GLY A 716 12.74 -12.83 25.59
CA GLY A 716 11.44 -13.44 25.82
C GLY A 716 10.26 -12.48 25.75
N HIS A 717 10.42 -11.31 25.11
CA HIS A 717 9.36 -10.30 25.00
C HIS A 717 8.08 -10.86 24.37
N LEU A 718 6.94 -10.30 24.81
CA LEU A 718 5.69 -10.47 24.08
C LEU A 718 5.62 -9.40 23.02
N GLU A 719 5.66 -9.77 21.74
CA GLU A 719 5.55 -8.85 20.61
C GLU A 719 4.13 -8.89 20.06
N VAL A 720 3.49 -7.74 19.93
CA VAL A 720 2.12 -7.58 19.48
C VAL A 720 2.09 -6.70 18.24
N LEU A 721 1.63 -7.27 17.13
CA LEU A 721 1.34 -6.54 15.91
C LEU A 721 -0.16 -6.21 15.87
N ALA A 722 -0.49 -4.93 15.91
CA ALA A 722 -1.86 -4.42 15.91
C ALA A 722 -2.18 -3.72 14.59
N ARG A 723 -3.39 -3.96 14.05
CA ARG A 723 -3.93 -3.17 12.94
C ARG A 723 -4.87 -2.09 13.49
N VAL A 724 -4.63 -0.85 13.07
CA VAL A 724 -5.47 0.32 13.34
C VAL A 724 -5.81 0.96 12.00
N GLY A 725 -7.06 0.82 11.55
CA GLY A 725 -7.44 1.26 10.20
C GLY A 725 -6.62 0.52 9.13
N ASP A 726 -5.99 1.26 8.22
CA ASP A 726 -5.17 0.73 7.13
C ASP A 726 -3.68 0.58 7.48
N ARG A 727 -3.31 0.75 8.75
CA ARG A 727 -1.91 0.77 9.24
C ARG A 727 -1.59 -0.32 10.25
N LEU A 728 -0.30 -0.66 10.34
CA LEU A 728 0.23 -1.63 11.30
C LEU A 728 1.08 -0.93 12.36
N HIS A 729 0.93 -1.36 13.61
CA HIS A 729 1.69 -0.88 14.75
C HIS A 729 2.25 -2.06 15.55
N MET A 730 3.50 -1.97 15.99
CA MET A 730 4.13 -2.94 16.87
C MET A 730 4.21 -2.39 18.29
N VAL A 731 3.85 -3.23 19.27
CA VAL A 731 3.99 -2.98 20.70
C VAL A 731 4.65 -4.19 21.31
N TRP A 732 5.55 -4.03 22.28
CA TRP A 732 6.15 -5.18 22.96
C TRP A 732 6.11 -5.02 24.47
N ARG A 733 6.15 -6.15 25.18
CA ARG A 733 6.25 -6.20 26.65
C ARG A 733 7.55 -6.86 27.06
N SER A 734 8.29 -6.22 27.98
CA SER A 734 9.47 -6.83 28.59
C SER A 734 9.13 -8.11 29.37
N SER A 735 10.14 -8.93 29.62
CA SER A 735 10.02 -10.11 30.49
C SER A 735 10.44 -9.79 31.93
N GLY A 736 9.99 -10.60 32.88
CA GLY A 736 10.47 -10.58 34.27
C GLY A 736 9.77 -9.60 35.22
N PRO A 737 10.31 -9.43 36.45
CA PRO A 737 9.76 -8.52 37.45
C PRO A 737 9.78 -7.07 36.93
N GLY A 738 8.65 -6.37 37.00
CA GLY A 738 8.52 -4.99 36.48
C GLY A 738 8.23 -4.90 34.98
N ALA A 739 7.87 -6.02 34.35
CA ALA A 739 7.56 -6.05 32.93
C ALA A 739 6.45 -5.06 32.50
N SER A 740 6.80 -4.21 31.53
CA SER A 740 6.03 -3.07 31.06
C SER A 740 5.85 -3.12 29.53
N TRP A 741 4.78 -2.49 29.05
CA TRP A 741 4.52 -2.34 27.62
C TRP A 741 5.28 -1.13 27.06
N SER A 742 5.83 -1.28 25.86
CA SER A 742 6.42 -0.19 25.09
C SER A 742 5.34 0.76 24.57
N VAL A 743 5.74 1.97 24.20
CA VAL A 743 4.90 2.83 23.35
C VAL A 743 4.77 2.17 21.97
N PRO A 744 3.56 2.14 21.37
CA PRO A 744 3.36 1.63 20.02
C PRO A 744 4.19 2.37 18.98
N ARG A 745 4.74 1.61 18.03
CA ARG A 745 5.50 2.16 16.90
C ARG A 745 4.85 1.75 15.59
N ARG A 746 4.66 2.71 14.70
CA ARG A 746 4.18 2.44 13.33
C ARG A 746 5.19 1.54 12.62
N VAL A 747 4.69 0.45 12.04
CA VAL A 747 5.44 -0.40 11.12
C VAL A 747 5.45 0.27 9.74
N PHE A 748 4.25 0.63 9.27
CA PHE A 748 4.01 1.52 8.13
C PHE A 748 2.59 2.06 8.16
#